data_AF-A0A341CS71-F1
#
_entry.id   AF-A0A341CS71-F1
#
_cell.length_a   1.000
_cell.length_b   1.000
_cell.length_c   1.000
_cell.angle_alpha   90.00
_cell.angle_beta   90.00
_cell.angle_gamma   90.00
#
_symmetry.space_group_name_H-M   'P 1'
#
loop_
_entity.id
_entity.type
_entity.pdbx_description
1 polymer ?
#
loop_
_entity_poly.entity_id
_entity_poly.type
_entity_poly.pdbx_seq_one_letter_code
_entity_poly.pdbx_strand_id
1 'polypeptide(L)'
;MNKCTDEEQIFDLIEKNKAILSEKQVACALSMLWQFQKQKISLLKNVECIRNHPQFLTLHNLATTKMEFMNDNTLVNVLYIIQQFGFEAHDPLVEALVTEAWRRLERFDINMLSKFSSCLADQHLCFSPLMGKIADIVNRNLETIQDLRCLSVLMVSISSLISQRFQEQLVNKAEQLFDTIDSSQVNTARRIVQFLRNIKYSYYPLLERCNKVFLSNVNHLDLDSISKILSLYHSLQFHSFEFTLMTKKRLTEMIPLFDHPASFVKLFVTLGPVAGPEEEKQLKSTIWLMSEELTGQQALAVMGAMEEMESRNSRLIKKIASILYKHLDNYKPVELLRITQALIFLHFQSKELFVKLRELLLSYLKVSVIPSEISLLVCALSMLPSPHLDEAKISQIEAVLPQCDLNDLNSFATSVLRCIQYDPMYRNNTPGKQLKLLQKLDHYGRQRLQKCSSLNLLWEEVKSLKGDWFADSLLEETVVILQRLMDEINYINVAGIASFISRTNYLSTSLLDRIASVVLQQNEKIHPFAILAIILPFSALNYDPPQRDEFFGTCLQHLNSYLSILDPLKLVFLGYSLATREYFSEDLLKAIFNIRFLAKLDSQLEHFECILDKRKKPIPYGSHNTTLGKLPKIRSELNTQIAGSRLPPGAEKIALEFLDSRAFCRNIPHLKGKSAMKKRHLEILGYHVIQIPHFEWNSMALSTKNARMDYLRERIFGEGKSSS
;
A
#
# COMPACT_ATOMS: atom_id res chain seq x y z
N MET A 1 -19.13 -48.63 -7.91
CA MET A 1 -18.93 -47.18 -7.78
C MET A 1 -18.26 -46.59 -9.03
N ASN A 2 -17.07 -47.02 -9.48
CA ASN A 2 -16.39 -46.45 -10.68
C ASN A 2 -17.15 -46.51 -12.03
N LYS A 3 -18.36 -47.09 -12.09
CA LYS A 3 -19.22 -47.12 -13.28
C LYS A 3 -20.40 -46.14 -13.20
N CYS A 4 -20.54 -45.41 -12.10
CA CYS A 4 -21.62 -44.44 -11.92
C CYS A 4 -21.37 -43.21 -12.80
N THR A 5 -22.43 -42.71 -13.45
CA THR A 5 -22.36 -41.53 -14.33
C THR A 5 -22.97 -40.27 -13.72
N ASP A 6 -23.73 -40.41 -12.64
CA ASP A 6 -24.44 -39.31 -11.98
C ASP A 6 -24.52 -39.52 -10.44
N GLU A 7 -24.98 -38.47 -9.76
CA GLU A 7 -25.09 -38.40 -8.30
C GLU A 7 -26.17 -39.34 -7.75
N GLU A 8 -27.26 -39.57 -8.48
CA GLU A 8 -28.38 -40.43 -8.08
C GLU A 8 -27.98 -41.90 -8.06
N GLN A 9 -27.23 -42.37 -9.05
CA GLN A 9 -26.67 -43.73 -9.09
C GLN A 9 -25.72 -44.02 -7.91
N ILE A 10 -25.02 -42.99 -7.42
CA ILE A 10 -24.20 -43.12 -6.21
C ILE A 10 -25.11 -43.29 -4.98
N PHE A 11 -26.14 -42.46 -4.86
CA PHE A 11 -27.08 -42.54 -3.74
C PHE A 11 -27.87 -43.84 -3.70
N ASP A 12 -28.31 -44.36 -4.85
CA ASP A 12 -28.96 -45.67 -4.98
C ASP A 12 -28.06 -46.81 -4.50
N LEU A 13 -26.76 -46.75 -4.83
CA LEU A 13 -25.78 -47.75 -4.39
C LEU A 13 -25.51 -47.67 -2.89
N ILE A 14 -25.51 -46.47 -2.32
CA ILE A 14 -25.36 -46.25 -0.88
C ILE A 14 -26.58 -46.81 -0.15
N GLU A 15 -27.77 -46.53 -0.67
CA GLU A 15 -29.02 -47.01 -0.10
C GLU A 15 -29.10 -48.54 -0.06
N LYS A 16 -28.68 -49.20 -1.15
CA LYS A 16 -28.67 -50.66 -1.24
C LYS A 16 -27.62 -51.35 -0.37
N ASN A 17 -26.57 -50.65 0.07
CA ASN A 17 -25.39 -51.28 0.70
C ASN A 17 -24.97 -50.65 2.05
N LYS A 18 -25.86 -49.92 2.73
CA LYS A 18 -25.54 -49.11 3.94
C LYS A 18 -24.67 -49.83 5.00
N ALA A 19 -24.88 -51.13 5.23
CA ALA A 19 -24.16 -51.91 6.24
C ALA A 19 -22.81 -52.49 5.78
N ILE A 20 -22.54 -52.56 4.47
CA ILE A 20 -21.41 -53.32 3.89
C ILE A 20 -20.30 -52.39 3.38
N LEU A 21 -20.58 -51.10 3.22
CA LEU A 21 -19.64 -50.13 2.63
C LEU A 21 -18.34 -50.03 3.43
N SER A 22 -17.18 -50.37 2.87
CA SER A 22 -15.87 -50.17 3.52
C SER A 22 -15.48 -48.71 3.62
N GLU A 23 -14.50 -48.38 4.46
CA GLU A 23 -13.93 -47.03 4.60
C GLU A 23 -13.43 -46.46 3.26
N LYS A 24 -12.83 -47.31 2.42
CA LYS A 24 -12.41 -46.94 1.05
C LYS A 24 -13.59 -46.64 0.13
N GLN A 25 -14.70 -47.37 0.27
CA GLN A 25 -15.90 -47.16 -0.53
C GLN A 25 -16.64 -45.89 -0.11
N VAL A 26 -16.69 -45.57 1.19
CA VAL A 26 -17.24 -44.31 1.71
C VAL A 26 -16.45 -43.11 1.15
N ALA A 27 -15.12 -43.16 1.23
CA ALA A 27 -14.27 -42.10 0.68
C ALA A 27 -14.38 -41.97 -0.86
N CYS A 28 -14.51 -43.09 -1.57
CA CYS A 28 -14.71 -43.12 -3.02
C CYS A 28 -16.05 -42.48 -3.41
N ALA A 29 -17.14 -42.79 -2.69
CA ALA A 29 -18.45 -42.19 -2.91
C ALA A 29 -18.40 -40.66 -2.75
N LEU A 30 -17.82 -40.17 -1.66
CA LEU A 30 -17.64 -38.72 -1.42
C LEU A 30 -16.78 -38.07 -2.51
N SER A 31 -15.70 -38.73 -2.93
CA SER A 31 -14.82 -38.22 -3.99
C SER A 31 -15.52 -38.10 -5.33
N MET A 32 -16.34 -39.08 -5.72
CA MET A 32 -17.10 -39.03 -6.98
C MET A 32 -18.22 -37.99 -6.94
N LEU A 33 -18.93 -37.84 -5.80
CA LEU A 33 -19.92 -36.76 -5.63
C LEU A 33 -19.28 -35.39 -5.83
N TRP A 34 -18.09 -35.16 -5.24
CA TRP A 34 -17.36 -33.92 -5.45
C TRP A 34 -16.86 -33.75 -6.89
N GLN A 35 -16.42 -34.85 -7.54
CA GLN A 35 -15.97 -34.82 -8.92
C GLN A 35 -17.09 -34.41 -9.89
N PHE A 36 -18.31 -34.91 -9.69
CA PHE A 36 -19.48 -34.49 -10.48
C PHE A 36 -19.82 -33.01 -10.28
N GLN A 37 -19.69 -32.50 -9.05
CA GLN A 37 -19.84 -31.06 -8.77
C GLN A 37 -18.73 -30.21 -9.40
N LYS A 38 -17.51 -30.75 -9.51
CA LYS A 38 -16.37 -30.05 -10.14
C LYS A 38 -16.51 -29.94 -11.67
N GLN A 39 -17.21 -30.88 -12.30
CA GLN A 39 -17.46 -30.88 -13.74
C GLN A 39 -18.59 -29.93 -14.16
N LYS A 40 -19.44 -29.50 -13.22
CA LYS A 40 -20.53 -28.54 -13.45
C LYS A 40 -19.99 -27.09 -13.42
N ILE A 41 -20.52 -26.24 -14.32
CA ILE A 41 -20.27 -24.78 -14.34
C ILE A 41 -20.78 -24.19 -13.01
N SER A 42 -20.15 -23.11 -12.50
CA SER A 42 -20.46 -22.53 -11.17
C SER A 42 -21.95 -22.28 -10.90
N LEU A 43 -22.73 -21.91 -11.92
CA LEU A 43 -24.18 -21.67 -11.86
C LEU A 43 -25.03 -22.96 -11.74
N LEU A 44 -24.46 -24.14 -12.03
CA LEU A 44 -25.13 -25.44 -12.02
C LEU A 44 -24.73 -26.31 -10.82
N LYS A 45 -23.97 -25.76 -9.88
CA LYS A 45 -23.52 -26.50 -8.69
C LYS A 45 -24.67 -26.64 -7.69
N ASN A 46 -25.12 -27.86 -7.47
CA ASN A 46 -26.22 -28.22 -6.57
C ASN A 46 -25.70 -28.71 -5.21
N VAL A 47 -24.74 -27.98 -4.63
CA VAL A 47 -24.07 -28.37 -3.38
C VAL A 47 -25.07 -28.50 -2.22
N GLU A 48 -26.05 -27.59 -2.14
CA GLU A 48 -27.08 -27.63 -1.10
C GLU A 48 -28.05 -28.81 -1.25
N CYS A 49 -28.42 -29.18 -2.48
CA CYS A 49 -29.29 -30.33 -2.73
C CYS A 49 -28.61 -31.65 -2.35
N ILE A 50 -27.31 -31.78 -2.64
CA ILE A 50 -26.51 -32.94 -2.24
C ILE A 50 -26.36 -33.00 -0.72
N ARG A 51 -26.04 -31.87 -0.09
CA ARG A 51 -25.87 -31.78 1.37
C ARG A 51 -27.13 -32.23 2.12
N ASN A 52 -28.31 -31.82 1.63
CA ASN A 52 -29.59 -32.13 2.25
C ASN A 52 -30.13 -33.52 1.87
N HIS A 53 -29.41 -34.29 1.05
CA HIS A 53 -29.85 -35.60 0.60
C HIS A 53 -29.73 -36.66 1.73
N PRO A 54 -30.75 -37.50 1.99
CA PRO A 54 -30.73 -38.46 3.11
C PRO A 54 -29.57 -39.47 3.06
N GLN A 55 -29.16 -39.85 1.86
CA GLN A 55 -28.08 -40.79 1.60
C GLN A 55 -26.72 -40.11 1.79
N PHE A 56 -26.64 -38.77 1.68
CA PHE A 56 -25.45 -38.01 2.06
C PHE A 56 -25.29 -37.96 3.58
N LEU A 57 -26.37 -37.76 4.34
CA LEU A 57 -26.37 -37.91 5.81
C LEU A 57 -25.97 -39.33 6.24
N THR A 58 -26.37 -40.34 5.47
CA THR A 58 -25.92 -41.72 5.71
C THR A 58 -24.40 -41.87 5.50
N LEU A 59 -23.84 -41.27 4.44
CA LEU A 59 -22.39 -41.23 4.24
C LEU A 59 -21.66 -40.45 5.33
N HIS A 60 -22.22 -39.35 5.80
CA HIS A 60 -21.70 -38.53 6.89
C HIS A 60 -21.56 -39.37 8.17
N ASN A 61 -22.63 -40.05 8.58
CA ASN A 61 -22.60 -40.95 9.73
C ASN A 61 -21.63 -42.12 9.54
N LEU A 62 -21.59 -42.74 8.36
CA LEU A 62 -20.65 -43.83 8.05
C LEU A 62 -19.19 -43.35 8.08
N ALA A 63 -18.91 -42.12 7.64
CA ALA A 63 -17.59 -41.53 7.72
C ALA A 63 -17.17 -41.31 9.18
N THR A 64 -18.08 -40.85 10.05
CA THR A 64 -17.84 -40.69 11.49
C THR A 64 -17.49 -42.04 12.14
N THR A 65 -18.23 -43.10 11.85
CA THR A 65 -17.96 -44.42 12.45
C THR A 65 -16.68 -45.06 11.93
N LYS A 66 -16.24 -44.74 10.71
CA LYS A 66 -15.12 -45.42 10.04
C LYS A 66 -13.84 -44.60 9.93
N MET A 67 -13.80 -43.38 10.46
CA MET A 67 -12.66 -42.47 10.36
C MET A 67 -11.34 -43.05 10.89
N GLU A 68 -11.37 -43.82 11.98
CA GLU A 68 -10.17 -44.42 12.58
C GLU A 68 -9.49 -45.43 11.64
N PHE A 69 -10.27 -46.08 10.78
CA PHE A 69 -9.76 -47.07 9.82
C PHE A 69 -9.31 -46.43 8.49
N MET A 70 -9.61 -45.16 8.26
CA MET A 70 -9.13 -44.45 7.07
C MET A 70 -7.62 -44.28 7.14
N ASN A 71 -6.93 -44.43 6.01
CA ASN A 71 -5.53 -44.03 5.90
C ASN A 71 -5.40 -42.49 5.91
N ASP A 72 -4.20 -41.98 6.16
CA ASP A 72 -3.95 -40.56 6.38
C ASP A 72 -4.36 -39.68 5.18
N ASN A 73 -4.05 -40.09 3.95
CA ASN A 73 -4.46 -39.36 2.75
C ASN A 73 -5.99 -39.39 2.56
N THR A 74 -6.64 -40.52 2.82
CA THR A 74 -8.09 -40.66 2.73
C THR A 74 -8.78 -39.76 3.77
N LEU A 75 -8.28 -39.75 5.00
CA LEU A 75 -8.82 -38.93 6.10
C LEU A 75 -8.81 -37.43 5.72
N VAL A 76 -7.67 -36.91 5.27
CA VAL A 76 -7.52 -35.49 4.88
C VAL A 76 -8.37 -35.16 3.64
N ASN A 77 -8.45 -36.06 2.66
CA ASN A 77 -9.30 -35.84 1.48
C ASN A 77 -10.79 -35.83 1.82
N VAL A 78 -11.25 -36.71 2.74
CA VAL A 78 -12.64 -36.71 3.21
C VAL A 78 -12.96 -35.40 3.93
N LEU A 79 -12.10 -34.94 4.85
CA LEU A 79 -12.25 -33.65 5.51
C LEU A 79 -12.36 -32.50 4.49
N TYR A 80 -11.43 -32.46 3.53
CA TYR A 80 -11.45 -31.46 2.46
C TYR A 80 -12.78 -31.47 1.70
N ILE A 81 -13.25 -32.64 1.27
CA ILE A 81 -14.51 -32.78 0.51
C ILE A 81 -15.71 -32.33 1.34
N ILE A 82 -15.81 -32.75 2.60
CA ILE A 82 -16.92 -32.38 3.49
C ILE A 82 -17.01 -30.86 3.63
N GLN A 83 -15.88 -30.16 3.79
CA GLN A 83 -15.89 -28.70 3.85
C GLN A 83 -16.30 -28.03 2.54
N GLN A 84 -15.96 -28.63 1.39
CA GLN A 84 -16.43 -28.12 0.09
C GLN A 84 -17.96 -28.22 -0.07
N PHE A 85 -18.61 -29.11 0.67
CA PHE A 85 -20.07 -29.17 0.76
C PHE A 85 -20.68 -28.14 1.74
N GLY A 86 -19.86 -27.27 2.34
CA GLY A 86 -20.33 -26.16 3.17
C GLY A 86 -20.75 -26.55 4.58
N PHE A 87 -20.15 -27.59 5.15
CA PHE A 87 -20.30 -27.92 6.58
C PHE A 87 -19.45 -26.98 7.43
N GLU A 88 -20.05 -26.43 8.49
CA GLU A 88 -19.39 -25.49 9.41
C GLU A 88 -18.36 -26.20 10.30
N ALA A 89 -17.48 -25.41 10.92
CA ALA A 89 -16.43 -25.93 11.81
C ALA A 89 -16.99 -26.70 13.03
N HIS A 90 -18.22 -26.39 13.44
CA HIS A 90 -18.92 -27.04 14.57
C HIS A 90 -19.67 -28.32 14.19
N ASP A 91 -19.59 -28.77 12.93
CA ASP A 91 -20.15 -30.05 12.56
C ASP A 91 -19.39 -31.20 13.25
N PRO A 92 -20.08 -32.14 13.92
CA PRO A 92 -19.43 -33.20 14.69
C PRO A 92 -18.46 -34.07 13.89
N LEU A 93 -18.72 -34.30 12.59
CA LEU A 93 -17.80 -35.05 11.73
C LEU A 93 -16.55 -34.21 11.42
N VAL A 94 -16.70 -32.91 11.17
CA VAL A 94 -15.57 -32.01 10.95
C VAL A 94 -14.67 -31.95 12.18
N GLU A 95 -15.24 -31.78 13.37
CA GLU A 95 -14.48 -31.77 14.63
C GLU A 95 -13.77 -33.10 14.89
N ALA A 96 -14.46 -34.23 14.66
CA ALA A 96 -13.87 -35.55 14.81
C ALA A 96 -12.71 -35.77 13.82
N LEU A 97 -12.91 -35.47 12.53
CA LEU A 97 -11.88 -35.60 11.49
C LEU A 97 -10.67 -34.72 11.77
N VAL A 98 -10.86 -33.48 12.23
CA VAL A 98 -9.77 -32.58 12.61
C VAL A 98 -9.01 -33.13 13.82
N THR A 99 -9.72 -33.66 14.81
CA THR A 99 -9.12 -34.25 16.02
C THR A 99 -8.26 -35.47 15.68
N GLU A 100 -8.76 -36.37 14.84
CA GLU A 100 -8.01 -37.55 14.44
C GLU A 100 -6.85 -37.20 13.49
N ALA A 101 -7.02 -36.22 12.61
CA ALA A 101 -5.94 -35.70 11.78
C ALA A 101 -4.83 -35.06 12.64
N TRP A 102 -5.20 -34.36 13.72
CA TRP A 102 -4.24 -33.82 14.68
C TRP A 102 -3.42 -34.93 15.36
N ARG A 103 -4.07 -36.02 15.79
CA ARG A 103 -3.38 -37.17 16.41
C ARG A 103 -2.31 -37.80 15.51
N ARG A 104 -2.52 -37.73 14.18
CA ARG A 104 -1.66 -38.35 13.16
C ARG A 104 -0.72 -37.36 12.45
N LEU A 105 -0.75 -36.09 12.84
CA LEU A 105 -0.13 -34.99 12.08
C LEU A 105 1.35 -35.21 11.72
N GLU A 106 2.14 -35.79 12.62
CA GLU A 106 3.58 -36.06 12.42
C GLU A 106 3.86 -37.10 11.31
N ARG A 107 2.85 -37.87 10.89
CA ARG A 107 2.96 -38.86 9.80
C ARG A 107 2.66 -38.28 8.43
N PHE A 108 2.10 -37.07 8.36
CA PHE A 108 1.62 -36.50 7.12
C PHE A 108 2.79 -36.04 6.24
N ASP A 109 2.68 -36.32 4.94
CA ASP A 109 3.55 -35.72 3.94
C ASP A 109 3.16 -34.25 3.67
N ILE A 110 3.98 -33.56 2.88
CA ILE A 110 3.81 -32.14 2.58
C ILE A 110 2.49 -31.86 1.83
N ASN A 111 2.01 -32.80 1.02
CA ASN A 111 0.76 -32.64 0.27
C ASN A 111 -0.45 -32.76 1.20
N MET A 112 -0.43 -33.74 2.11
CA MET A 112 -1.43 -33.91 3.16
C MET A 112 -1.43 -32.70 4.10
N LEU A 113 -0.27 -32.21 4.53
CA LEU A 113 -0.15 -30.99 5.34
C LEU A 113 -0.70 -29.77 4.61
N SER A 114 -0.40 -29.60 3.32
CA SER A 114 -0.93 -28.50 2.51
C SER A 114 -2.46 -28.54 2.41
N LYS A 115 -3.06 -29.71 2.16
CA LYS A 115 -4.52 -29.84 2.09
C LYS A 115 -5.15 -29.59 3.45
N PHE A 116 -4.57 -30.17 4.50
CA PHE A 116 -5.06 -30.02 5.86
C PHE A 116 -4.95 -28.57 6.36
N SER A 117 -3.86 -27.86 6.07
CA SER A 117 -3.71 -26.45 6.44
C SER A 117 -4.72 -25.54 5.74
N SER A 118 -5.09 -25.86 4.49
CA SER A 118 -6.19 -25.17 3.79
C SER A 118 -7.53 -25.41 4.50
N CYS A 119 -7.80 -26.66 4.90
CA CYS A 119 -9.01 -27.01 5.63
C CYS A 119 -9.13 -26.23 6.96
N LEU A 120 -8.03 -26.09 7.68
CA LEU A 120 -7.97 -25.32 8.92
C LEU A 120 -8.12 -23.81 8.69
N ALA A 121 -7.56 -23.28 7.60
CA ALA A 121 -7.70 -21.89 7.25
C ALA A 121 -9.17 -21.53 6.91
N ASP A 122 -9.87 -22.43 6.22
CA ASP A 122 -11.30 -22.29 5.91
C ASP A 122 -12.18 -22.33 7.18
N GLN A 123 -11.71 -22.99 8.26
CA GLN A 123 -12.35 -22.97 9.59
C GLN A 123 -11.93 -21.79 10.47
N HIS A 124 -11.17 -20.82 9.95
CA HIS A 124 -10.61 -19.71 10.72
C HIS A 124 -9.65 -20.12 11.84
N LEU A 125 -9.02 -21.29 11.77
CA LEU A 125 -8.09 -21.84 12.77
C LEU A 125 -6.61 -21.49 12.47
N CYS A 126 -6.34 -20.39 11.75
CA CYS A 126 -4.97 -19.97 11.39
C CYS A 126 -4.08 -19.65 12.59
N PHE A 127 -4.66 -19.30 13.76
CA PHE A 127 -3.93 -18.99 14.99
C PHE A 127 -3.91 -20.14 16.00
N SER A 128 -4.39 -21.32 15.61
CA SER A 128 -4.50 -22.47 16.51
C SER A 128 -3.13 -23.10 16.84
N PRO A 129 -2.98 -23.78 18.00
CA PRO A 129 -1.80 -24.59 18.29
C PRO A 129 -1.51 -25.65 17.24
N LEU A 130 -2.56 -26.14 16.56
CA LEU A 130 -2.47 -27.08 15.46
C LEU A 130 -1.72 -26.47 14.26
N MET A 131 -2.09 -25.25 13.85
CA MET A 131 -1.36 -24.53 12.81
C MET A 131 0.09 -24.23 13.22
N GLY A 132 0.33 -23.97 14.51
CA GLY A 132 1.68 -23.83 15.07
C GLY A 132 2.52 -25.11 14.92
N LYS A 133 1.94 -26.29 15.18
CA LYS A 133 2.62 -27.58 14.95
C LYS A 133 2.90 -27.82 13.45
N ILE A 134 1.98 -27.46 12.57
CA ILE A 134 2.21 -27.51 11.11
C ILE A 134 3.41 -26.63 10.74
N ALA A 135 3.47 -25.41 11.27
CA ALA A 135 4.59 -24.49 11.03
C ALA A 135 5.93 -25.09 11.50
N ASP A 136 5.97 -25.75 12.66
CA ASP A 136 7.16 -26.45 13.16
C ASP A 136 7.59 -27.60 12.23
N ILE A 137 6.65 -28.46 11.82
CA ILE A 137 6.93 -29.58 10.89
C ILE A 137 7.50 -29.05 9.56
N VAL A 138 6.93 -27.97 9.02
CA VAL A 138 7.42 -27.33 7.79
C VAL A 138 8.82 -26.75 7.99
N ASN A 139 9.10 -26.13 9.14
CA ASN A 139 10.42 -25.58 9.43
C ASN A 139 11.50 -26.66 9.48
N ARG A 140 11.24 -27.78 10.17
CA ARG A 140 12.18 -28.91 10.28
C ARG A 140 12.45 -29.59 8.95
N ASN A 141 11.44 -29.65 8.07
CA ASN A 141 11.49 -30.35 6.80
C ASN A 141 11.69 -29.41 5.58
N LEU A 142 12.00 -28.14 5.78
CA LEU A 142 11.98 -27.14 4.72
C LEU A 142 12.89 -27.51 3.52
N GLU A 143 14.06 -28.09 3.78
CA GLU A 143 15.00 -28.45 2.73
C GLU A 143 14.48 -29.58 1.82
N THR A 144 13.69 -30.51 2.36
CA THR A 144 13.17 -31.66 1.60
C THR A 144 11.97 -31.30 0.73
N ILE A 145 11.35 -30.14 0.94
CA ILE A 145 10.21 -29.67 0.15
C ILE A 145 10.65 -29.34 -1.27
N GLN A 146 10.00 -29.96 -2.26
CA GLN A 146 10.23 -29.70 -3.69
C GLN A 146 8.97 -29.19 -4.41
N ASP A 147 7.76 -29.54 -3.95
CA ASP A 147 6.52 -29.07 -4.57
C ASP A 147 6.17 -27.65 -4.08
N LEU A 148 6.47 -26.65 -4.93
CA LEU A 148 6.17 -25.26 -4.65
C LEU A 148 4.66 -24.98 -4.53
N ARG A 149 3.79 -25.76 -5.18
CA ARG A 149 2.34 -25.58 -5.04
C ARG A 149 1.90 -25.86 -3.62
N CYS A 150 2.35 -26.98 -3.06
CA CYS A 150 2.06 -27.35 -1.68
C CYS A 150 2.71 -26.35 -0.70
N LEU A 151 3.97 -25.96 -0.95
CA LEU A 151 4.65 -24.96 -0.15
C LEU A 151 3.90 -23.62 -0.13
N SER A 152 3.40 -23.15 -1.27
CA SER A 152 2.67 -21.88 -1.36
C SER A 152 1.38 -21.85 -0.54
N VAL A 153 0.71 -22.99 -0.38
CA VAL A 153 -0.48 -23.10 0.49
C VAL A 153 -0.05 -23.00 1.94
N LEU A 154 0.95 -23.78 2.34
CA LEU A 154 1.48 -23.79 3.69
C LEU A 154 1.97 -22.40 4.11
N MET A 155 2.74 -21.72 3.25
CA MET A 155 3.22 -20.35 3.45
C MET A 155 2.09 -19.41 3.85
N VAL A 156 0.99 -19.39 3.09
CA VAL A 156 -0.17 -18.53 3.41
C VAL A 156 -0.82 -18.95 4.73
N SER A 157 -1.06 -20.25 4.94
CA SER A 157 -1.72 -20.78 6.14
C SER A 157 -0.95 -20.47 7.43
N ILE A 158 0.39 -20.57 7.43
CA ILE A 158 1.22 -20.38 8.62
C ILE A 158 1.72 -18.95 8.83
N SER A 159 1.45 -18.04 7.88
CA SER A 159 2.05 -16.70 7.82
C SER A 159 1.97 -15.85 9.10
N SER A 160 0.93 -16.05 9.91
CA SER A 160 0.72 -15.29 11.14
C SER A 160 1.46 -15.83 12.37
N LEU A 161 2.04 -17.04 12.29
CA LEU A 161 2.65 -17.76 13.43
C LEU A 161 4.17 -17.88 13.34
N ILE A 162 4.75 -17.50 12.21
CA ILE A 162 6.16 -17.74 11.90
C ILE A 162 7.06 -16.56 12.28
N SER A 163 8.26 -16.88 12.77
CA SER A 163 9.30 -15.89 13.08
C SER A 163 9.89 -15.28 11.81
N GLN A 164 10.48 -14.08 11.92
CA GLN A 164 11.13 -13.41 10.80
C GLN A 164 12.20 -14.27 10.12
N ARG A 165 13.03 -14.97 10.90
CA ARG A 165 14.04 -15.90 10.36
C ARG A 165 13.41 -17.00 9.51
N PHE A 166 12.29 -17.56 9.95
CA PHE A 166 11.60 -18.60 9.20
C PHE A 166 10.88 -18.04 7.96
N GLN A 167 10.35 -16.81 8.03
CA GLN A 167 9.81 -16.09 6.86
C GLN A 167 10.87 -15.97 5.76
N GLU A 168 12.10 -15.57 6.11
CA GLU A 168 13.22 -15.45 5.16
C GLU A 168 13.59 -16.80 4.52
N GLN A 169 13.70 -17.85 5.33
CA GLN A 169 13.99 -19.19 4.83
C GLN A 169 12.90 -19.67 3.84
N LEU A 170 11.63 -19.40 4.12
CA LEU A 170 10.52 -19.72 3.21
C LEU A 170 10.57 -18.92 1.92
N VAL A 171 10.90 -17.61 1.99
CA VAL A 171 11.06 -16.77 0.79
C VAL A 171 12.20 -17.28 -0.09
N ASN A 172 13.36 -17.56 0.49
CA ASN A 172 14.52 -18.07 -0.24
C ASN A 172 14.25 -19.44 -0.85
N LYS A 173 13.60 -20.34 -0.10
CA LYS A 173 13.21 -21.66 -0.63
C LYS A 173 12.18 -21.53 -1.76
N ALA A 174 11.20 -20.66 -1.61
CA ALA A 174 10.21 -20.40 -2.66
C ALA A 174 10.86 -19.82 -3.91
N GLU A 175 11.85 -18.94 -3.77
CA GLU A 175 12.63 -18.40 -4.88
C GLU A 175 13.41 -19.51 -5.61
N GLN A 176 14.15 -20.34 -4.88
CA GLN A 176 14.90 -21.47 -5.46
C GLN A 176 14.01 -22.44 -6.24
N LEU A 177 12.83 -22.76 -5.70
CA LEU A 177 11.87 -23.64 -6.37
C LEU A 177 11.14 -22.95 -7.53
N PHE A 178 11.09 -21.61 -7.56
CA PHE A 178 10.32 -20.85 -8.55
C PHE A 178 10.82 -21.08 -9.98
N ASP A 179 12.12 -21.34 -10.13
CA ASP A 179 12.76 -21.56 -11.44
C ASP A 179 12.25 -22.82 -12.14
N THR A 180 11.51 -23.68 -11.43
CA THR A 180 10.86 -24.90 -11.97
C THR A 180 9.39 -24.73 -12.33
N ILE A 181 8.81 -23.53 -12.15
CA ILE A 181 7.38 -23.30 -12.38
C ILE A 181 7.07 -23.22 -13.88
N ASP A 182 6.06 -23.98 -14.30
CA ASP A 182 5.39 -23.75 -15.58
C ASP A 182 4.51 -22.48 -15.52
N SER A 183 4.56 -21.71 -16.61
CA SER A 183 3.80 -20.48 -16.83
C SER A 183 2.29 -20.60 -16.51
N SER A 184 1.70 -21.80 -16.57
CA SER A 184 0.28 -22.03 -16.24
C SER A 184 -0.08 -21.90 -14.75
N GLN A 185 0.88 -21.87 -13.82
CA GLN A 185 0.60 -21.92 -12.36
C GLN A 185 0.29 -20.55 -11.71
N VAL A 186 -0.67 -19.81 -12.25
CA VAL A 186 -1.10 -18.48 -11.75
C VAL A 186 -1.47 -18.50 -10.26
N ASN A 187 -2.14 -19.56 -9.79
CA ASN A 187 -2.56 -19.65 -8.38
C ASN A 187 -1.39 -19.78 -7.40
N THR A 188 -0.31 -20.46 -7.79
CA THR A 188 0.89 -20.59 -6.98
C THR A 188 1.56 -19.23 -6.82
N ALA A 189 1.77 -18.52 -7.94
CA ALA A 189 2.30 -17.16 -7.94
C ALA A 189 1.43 -16.22 -7.08
N ARG A 190 0.10 -16.27 -7.23
CA ARG A 190 -0.82 -15.45 -6.42
C ARG A 190 -0.72 -15.74 -4.91
N ARG A 191 -0.60 -17.01 -4.51
CA ARG A 191 -0.42 -17.39 -3.09
C ARG A 191 0.91 -16.90 -2.53
N ILE A 192 1.97 -16.93 -3.34
CA ILE A 192 3.27 -16.38 -2.94
C ILE A 192 3.18 -14.87 -2.71
N VAL A 193 2.54 -14.11 -3.61
CA VAL A 193 2.31 -12.68 -3.39
C VAL A 193 1.43 -12.42 -2.17
N GLN A 194 0.39 -13.25 -1.95
CA GLN A 194 -0.45 -13.19 -0.74
C GLN A 194 0.36 -13.44 0.54
N PHE A 195 1.29 -14.38 0.52
CA PHE A 195 2.18 -14.65 1.64
C PHE A 195 3.05 -13.43 1.95
N LEU A 196 3.72 -12.86 0.95
CA LEU A 196 4.54 -11.65 1.08
C LEU A 196 3.74 -10.49 1.69
N ARG A 197 2.48 -10.33 1.26
CA ARG A 197 1.54 -9.35 1.81
C ARG A 197 1.22 -9.63 3.28
N ASN A 198 1.00 -10.88 3.66
CA ASN A 198 0.69 -11.26 5.05
C ASN A 198 1.86 -10.99 6.00
N ILE A 199 3.09 -11.28 5.56
CA ILE A 199 4.30 -11.01 6.34
C ILE A 199 4.81 -9.56 6.21
N LYS A 200 4.08 -8.71 5.47
CA LYS A 200 4.42 -7.30 5.20
C LYS A 200 5.83 -7.09 4.61
N TYR A 201 6.32 -8.04 3.81
CA TYR A 201 7.67 -8.05 3.25
C TYR A 201 7.63 -7.99 1.71
N SER A 202 8.09 -6.89 1.12
CA SER A 202 8.11 -6.68 -0.33
C SER A 202 9.38 -7.25 -0.97
N TYR A 203 9.47 -8.57 -1.07
CA TYR A 203 10.60 -9.23 -1.73
C TYR A 203 10.49 -9.19 -3.25
N TYR A 204 11.15 -8.20 -3.86
CA TYR A 204 11.02 -7.88 -5.28
C TYR A 204 11.35 -9.01 -6.27
N PRO A 205 12.37 -9.88 -6.08
CA PRO A 205 12.68 -10.96 -7.04
C PRO A 205 11.51 -11.88 -7.29
N LEU A 206 10.91 -12.32 -6.19
CA LEU A 206 9.81 -13.25 -6.22
C LEU A 206 8.55 -12.56 -6.76
N LEU A 207 8.35 -11.27 -6.45
CA LEU A 207 7.29 -10.45 -7.05
C LEU A 207 7.46 -10.30 -8.57
N GLU A 208 8.68 -10.07 -9.06
CA GLU A 208 8.96 -9.94 -10.49
C GLU A 208 8.76 -11.27 -11.23
N ARG A 209 9.18 -12.38 -10.63
CA ARG A 209 8.93 -13.72 -11.17
C ARG A 209 7.42 -14.04 -11.20
N CYS A 210 6.69 -13.69 -10.15
CA CYS A 210 5.22 -13.79 -10.13
C CYS A 210 4.58 -12.89 -11.21
N ASN A 211 5.09 -11.67 -11.37
CA ASN A 211 4.62 -10.71 -12.37
C ASN A 211 4.75 -11.26 -13.79
N LYS A 212 5.86 -11.92 -14.12
CA LYS A 212 6.05 -12.61 -15.41
C LYS A 212 4.99 -13.69 -15.63
N VAL A 213 4.71 -14.53 -14.63
CA VAL A 213 3.65 -15.55 -14.71
C VAL A 213 2.29 -14.91 -14.97
N PHE A 214 1.96 -13.81 -14.28
CA PHE A 214 0.71 -13.11 -14.51
C PHE A 214 0.64 -12.48 -15.91
N LEU A 215 1.72 -11.84 -16.36
CA LEU A 215 1.83 -11.24 -17.69
C LEU A 215 1.58 -12.26 -18.81
N SER A 216 2.17 -13.46 -18.70
CA SER A 216 1.96 -14.54 -19.67
C SER A 216 0.51 -15.05 -19.72
N ASN A 217 -0.30 -14.82 -18.68
CA ASN A 217 -1.66 -15.36 -18.57
C ASN A 217 -2.76 -14.29 -18.54
N VAL A 218 -2.46 -13.01 -18.73
CA VAL A 218 -3.42 -11.90 -18.55
C VAL A 218 -4.74 -12.13 -19.31
N ASN A 219 -4.67 -12.64 -20.54
CA ASN A 219 -5.85 -12.87 -21.38
C ASN A 219 -6.81 -13.92 -20.79
N HIS A 220 -6.31 -14.83 -19.95
CA HIS A 220 -7.06 -15.91 -19.31
C HIS A 220 -7.51 -15.55 -17.89
N LEU A 221 -7.06 -14.42 -17.33
CA LEU A 221 -7.49 -13.98 -16.00
C LEU A 221 -8.91 -13.42 -16.06
N ASP A 222 -9.73 -13.80 -15.08
CA ASP A 222 -11.02 -13.20 -14.83
C ASP A 222 -10.89 -11.91 -14.00
N LEU A 223 -11.99 -11.15 -13.92
CA LEU A 223 -12.07 -9.91 -13.15
C LEU A 223 -11.65 -10.12 -11.69
N ASP A 224 -12.01 -11.25 -11.10
CA ASP A 224 -11.72 -11.61 -9.72
C ASP A 224 -10.22 -11.79 -9.46
N SER A 225 -9.54 -12.51 -10.35
CA SER A 225 -8.11 -12.75 -10.26
C SER A 225 -7.34 -11.46 -10.48
N ILE A 226 -7.73 -10.67 -11.48
CA ILE A 226 -7.13 -9.36 -11.76
C ILE A 226 -7.25 -8.43 -10.55
N SER A 227 -8.45 -8.27 -10.02
CA SER A 227 -8.73 -7.40 -8.87
C SER A 227 -7.91 -7.79 -7.64
N LYS A 228 -7.80 -9.10 -7.36
CA LYS A 228 -6.96 -9.62 -6.26
C LYS A 228 -5.48 -9.33 -6.47
N ILE A 229 -4.95 -9.52 -7.68
CA ILE A 229 -3.53 -9.28 -7.98
C ILE A 229 -3.20 -7.78 -7.84
N LEU A 230 -4.03 -6.89 -8.38
CA LEU A 230 -3.83 -5.43 -8.25
C LEU A 230 -3.88 -4.99 -6.79
N SER A 231 -4.83 -5.50 -6.00
CA SER A 231 -4.92 -5.22 -4.57
C SER A 231 -3.68 -5.68 -3.80
N LEU A 232 -3.17 -6.87 -4.12
CA LEU A 232 -1.93 -7.41 -3.55
C LEU A 232 -0.72 -6.53 -3.90
N TYR A 233 -0.58 -6.14 -5.16
CA TYR A 233 0.48 -5.24 -5.63
C TYR A 233 0.45 -3.89 -4.93
N HIS A 234 -0.73 -3.27 -4.83
CA HIS A 234 -0.92 -2.02 -4.11
C HIS A 234 -0.49 -2.13 -2.64
N SER A 235 -0.90 -3.21 -1.94
CA SER A 235 -0.55 -3.43 -0.54
C SER A 235 0.96 -3.61 -0.29
N LEU A 236 1.67 -4.18 -1.27
CA LEU A 236 3.11 -4.40 -1.23
C LEU A 236 3.91 -3.22 -1.82
N GLN A 237 3.23 -2.18 -2.31
CA GLN A 237 3.83 -1.06 -3.05
C GLN A 237 4.66 -1.52 -4.27
N PHE A 238 4.28 -2.67 -4.84
CA PHE A 238 4.88 -3.18 -6.06
C PHE A 238 4.13 -2.62 -7.26
N HIS A 239 4.87 -1.94 -8.14
CA HIS A 239 4.31 -1.28 -9.32
C HIS A 239 4.92 -1.91 -10.58
N SER A 240 4.05 -2.46 -11.42
CA SER A 240 4.38 -3.07 -12.71
C SER A 240 3.57 -2.37 -13.80
N PHE A 241 4.21 -1.46 -14.54
CA PHE A 241 3.54 -0.69 -15.59
C PHE A 241 2.96 -1.62 -16.68
N GLU A 242 3.75 -2.60 -17.12
CA GLU A 242 3.35 -3.55 -18.17
C GLU A 242 2.11 -4.35 -17.76
N PHE A 243 2.07 -4.80 -16.51
CA PHE A 243 0.91 -5.52 -15.99
C PHE A 243 -0.32 -4.62 -15.90
N THR A 244 -0.15 -3.38 -15.40
CA THR A 244 -1.24 -2.38 -15.37
C THR A 244 -1.79 -2.11 -16.77
N LEU A 245 -0.92 -1.95 -17.77
CA LEU A 245 -1.33 -1.68 -19.15
C LEU A 245 -2.11 -2.85 -19.77
N MET A 246 -1.58 -4.07 -19.65
CA MET A 246 -2.24 -5.27 -20.20
C MET A 246 -3.57 -5.55 -19.50
N THR A 247 -3.60 -5.33 -18.18
CA THR A 247 -4.82 -5.47 -17.37
C THR A 247 -5.86 -4.42 -17.74
N LYS A 248 -5.46 -3.15 -17.92
CA LYS A 248 -6.34 -2.08 -18.40
C LYS A 248 -7.03 -2.50 -19.70
N LYS A 249 -6.24 -2.92 -20.71
CA LYS A 249 -6.78 -3.38 -22.00
C LYS A 249 -7.79 -4.51 -21.83
N ARG A 250 -7.43 -5.53 -21.05
CA ARG A 250 -8.29 -6.71 -20.81
C ARG A 250 -9.60 -6.33 -20.11
N LEU A 251 -9.55 -5.46 -19.10
CA LEU A 251 -10.73 -5.00 -18.39
C LEU A 251 -11.61 -4.11 -19.28
N THR A 252 -11.03 -3.28 -20.15
CA THR A 252 -11.79 -2.48 -21.13
C THR A 252 -12.57 -3.38 -22.10
N GLU A 253 -11.96 -4.45 -22.60
CA GLU A 253 -12.63 -5.46 -23.44
C GLU A 253 -13.80 -6.15 -22.72
N MET A 254 -13.77 -6.21 -21.39
CA MET A 254 -14.83 -6.81 -20.56
C MET A 254 -15.99 -5.86 -20.24
N ILE A 255 -15.85 -4.54 -20.46
CA ILE A 255 -16.92 -3.55 -20.19
C ILE A 255 -18.29 -3.98 -20.75
N PRO A 256 -18.44 -4.39 -22.03
CA PRO A 256 -19.74 -4.75 -22.59
C PRO A 256 -20.30 -6.09 -22.11
N LEU A 257 -19.53 -6.88 -21.33
CA LEU A 257 -19.93 -8.21 -20.88
C LEU A 257 -20.68 -8.21 -19.53
N PHE A 258 -20.77 -7.06 -18.86
CA PHE A 258 -21.31 -6.97 -17.50
C PHE A 258 -22.60 -6.14 -17.47
N ASP A 259 -23.73 -6.84 -17.55
CA ASP A 259 -25.07 -6.24 -17.46
C ASP A 259 -25.62 -6.16 -16.03
N HIS A 260 -25.00 -6.87 -15.08
CA HIS A 260 -25.46 -6.90 -13.68
C HIS A 260 -24.70 -5.87 -12.81
N PRO A 261 -25.38 -5.05 -11.99
CA PRO A 261 -24.76 -3.96 -11.22
C PRO A 261 -23.62 -4.42 -10.31
N ALA A 262 -23.78 -5.56 -9.63
CA ALA A 262 -22.75 -6.11 -8.74
C ALA A 262 -21.42 -6.41 -9.46
N SER A 263 -21.49 -7.04 -10.62
CA SER A 263 -20.31 -7.39 -11.41
C SER A 263 -19.69 -6.15 -12.06
N PHE A 264 -20.53 -5.23 -12.53
CA PHE A 264 -20.07 -3.98 -13.11
C PHE A 264 -19.39 -3.06 -12.07
N VAL A 265 -19.89 -2.99 -10.84
CA VAL A 265 -19.23 -2.23 -9.75
C VAL A 265 -17.82 -2.77 -9.49
N LYS A 266 -17.64 -4.08 -9.51
CA LYS A 266 -16.32 -4.69 -9.35
C LYS A 266 -15.38 -4.34 -10.50
N LEU A 267 -15.90 -4.31 -11.73
CA LEU A 267 -15.15 -3.83 -12.89
C LEU A 267 -14.78 -2.34 -12.72
N PHE A 268 -15.74 -1.50 -12.33
CA PHE A 268 -15.55 -0.07 -12.11
C PHE A 268 -14.45 0.20 -11.09
N VAL A 269 -14.47 -0.50 -9.95
CA VAL A 269 -13.45 -0.35 -8.89
C VAL A 269 -12.07 -0.81 -9.35
N THR A 270 -12.00 -1.82 -10.22
CA THR A 270 -10.73 -2.40 -10.66
C THR A 270 -10.12 -1.64 -11.84
N LEU A 271 -10.93 -1.21 -12.81
CA LEU A 271 -10.50 -0.48 -14.01
C LEU A 271 -10.38 1.02 -13.75
N GLY A 272 -11.26 1.61 -12.92
CA GLY A 272 -11.34 3.04 -12.68
C GLY A 272 -9.99 3.70 -12.36
N PRO A 273 -9.25 3.25 -11.33
CA PRO A 273 -7.97 3.85 -10.95
C PRO A 273 -6.87 3.78 -12.02
N VAL A 274 -7.02 2.91 -13.03
CA VAL A 274 -6.07 2.72 -14.13
C VAL A 274 -6.64 3.14 -15.50
N ALA A 275 -7.86 3.70 -15.52
CA ALA A 275 -8.56 4.09 -16.73
C ALA A 275 -7.95 5.36 -17.34
N GLY A 276 -7.93 5.43 -18.66
CA GLY A 276 -7.67 6.69 -19.36
C GLY A 276 -8.95 7.51 -19.50
N PRO A 277 -8.89 8.70 -20.12
CA PRO A 277 -10.02 9.62 -20.21
C PRO A 277 -11.26 9.02 -20.91
N GLU A 278 -11.07 8.21 -21.95
CA GLU A 278 -12.16 7.61 -22.71
C GLU A 278 -12.81 6.44 -21.95
N GLU A 279 -11.99 5.54 -21.37
CA GLU A 279 -12.51 4.45 -20.56
C GLU A 279 -13.24 4.98 -19.31
N GLU A 280 -12.70 6.03 -18.69
CA GLU A 280 -13.31 6.72 -17.57
C GLU A 280 -14.71 7.28 -17.93
N LYS A 281 -14.84 7.90 -19.11
CA LYS A 281 -16.11 8.42 -19.60
C LYS A 281 -17.14 7.30 -19.85
N GLN A 282 -16.70 6.17 -20.42
CA GLN A 282 -17.54 5.01 -20.65
C GLN A 282 -18.02 4.40 -19.32
N LEU A 283 -17.10 4.17 -18.38
CA LEU A 283 -17.40 3.65 -17.04
C LEU A 283 -18.43 4.50 -16.31
N LYS A 284 -18.25 5.83 -16.33
CA LYS A 284 -19.19 6.79 -15.71
C LYS A 284 -20.57 6.75 -16.33
N SER A 285 -20.65 6.57 -17.65
CA SER A 285 -21.93 6.53 -18.37
C SER A 285 -22.70 5.25 -18.04
N THR A 286 -22.01 4.11 -17.99
CA THR A 286 -22.63 2.82 -17.65
C THR A 286 -23.06 2.78 -16.18
N ILE A 287 -22.20 3.17 -15.23
CA ILE A 287 -22.58 3.17 -13.80
C ILE A 287 -23.73 4.15 -13.51
N TRP A 288 -23.83 5.24 -14.27
CA TRP A 288 -24.95 6.18 -14.15
C TRP A 288 -26.28 5.50 -14.48
N LEU A 289 -26.33 4.72 -15.57
CA LEU A 289 -27.53 3.99 -15.99
C LEU A 289 -27.97 2.95 -14.96
N MET A 290 -27.01 2.29 -14.30
CA MET A 290 -27.25 1.24 -13.30
C MET A 290 -27.44 1.77 -11.88
N SER A 291 -27.34 3.08 -11.67
CA SER A 291 -27.22 3.67 -10.33
C SER A 291 -28.44 3.44 -9.43
N GLU A 292 -29.64 3.25 -9.99
CA GLU A 292 -30.86 2.99 -9.20
C GLU A 292 -30.87 1.60 -8.54
N GLU A 293 -30.13 0.64 -9.08
CA GLU A 293 -30.08 -0.76 -8.62
C GLU A 293 -28.96 -1.02 -7.60
N LEU A 294 -28.14 0.00 -7.30
CA LEU A 294 -26.99 -0.15 -6.41
C LEU A 294 -27.40 -0.27 -4.95
N THR A 295 -26.86 -1.27 -4.28
CA THR A 295 -26.87 -1.37 -2.82
C THR A 295 -25.97 -0.31 -2.19
N GLY A 296 -26.14 -0.03 -0.89
CA GLY A 296 -25.25 0.86 -0.15
C GLY A 296 -23.77 0.48 -0.29
N GLN A 297 -23.42 -0.79 -0.07
CA GLN A 297 -22.04 -1.26 -0.15
C GLN A 297 -21.43 -1.08 -1.55
N GLN A 298 -22.22 -1.30 -2.60
CA GLN A 298 -21.79 -1.03 -3.98
C GLN A 298 -21.60 0.46 -4.24
N ALA A 299 -22.49 1.31 -3.73
CA ALA A 299 -22.36 2.77 -3.84
C ALA A 299 -21.10 3.28 -3.12
N LEU A 300 -20.75 2.71 -1.96
CA LEU A 300 -19.52 3.04 -1.24
C LEU A 300 -18.27 2.63 -2.03
N ALA A 301 -18.29 1.45 -2.63
CA ALA A 301 -17.20 0.98 -3.49
C ALA A 301 -17.00 1.89 -4.71
N VAL A 302 -18.08 2.28 -5.39
CA VAL A 302 -18.03 3.24 -6.51
C VAL A 302 -17.48 4.59 -6.06
N MET A 303 -17.92 5.10 -4.91
CA MET A 303 -17.44 6.37 -4.38
C MET A 303 -15.93 6.35 -4.08
N GLY A 304 -15.43 5.27 -3.49
CA GLY A 304 -13.99 5.10 -3.25
C GLY A 304 -13.19 5.05 -4.56
N ALA A 305 -13.68 4.34 -5.57
CA ALA A 305 -13.03 4.32 -6.88
C ALA A 305 -13.04 5.71 -7.56
N MET A 306 -14.13 6.47 -7.43
CA MET A 306 -14.20 7.84 -7.94
C MET A 306 -13.21 8.79 -7.24
N GLU A 307 -12.91 8.57 -5.95
CA GLU A 307 -11.88 9.29 -5.21
C GLU A 307 -10.49 9.01 -5.79
N GLU A 308 -10.14 7.74 -6.00
CA GLU A 308 -8.86 7.32 -6.59
C GLU A 308 -8.69 7.84 -8.04
N MET A 309 -9.78 7.92 -8.80
CA MET A 309 -9.82 8.49 -10.15
C MET A 309 -9.71 10.03 -10.18
N GLU A 310 -9.77 10.69 -9.02
CA GLU A 310 -9.93 12.15 -8.90
C GLU A 310 -11.12 12.69 -9.72
N SER A 311 -12.16 11.88 -9.91
CA SER A 311 -13.26 12.16 -10.82
C SER A 311 -14.24 13.17 -10.23
N ARG A 312 -14.23 14.39 -10.75
CA ARG A 312 -15.14 15.49 -10.32
C ARG A 312 -16.50 15.51 -11.02
N ASN A 313 -17.06 14.35 -11.40
CA ASN A 313 -18.39 14.28 -12.03
C ASN A 313 -19.50 14.60 -11.00
N SER A 314 -19.89 15.87 -10.93
CA SER A 314 -20.85 16.37 -9.94
C SER A 314 -22.21 15.69 -9.98
N ARG A 315 -22.68 15.23 -11.15
CA ARG A 315 -23.96 14.52 -11.29
C ARG A 315 -23.88 13.14 -10.66
N LEU A 316 -22.86 12.36 -11.03
CA LEU A 316 -22.66 11.02 -10.49
C LEU A 316 -22.40 11.06 -8.97
N ILE A 317 -21.58 11.99 -8.49
CA ILE A 317 -21.33 12.18 -7.05
C ILE A 317 -22.65 12.43 -6.30
N LYS A 318 -23.51 13.35 -6.79
CA LYS A 318 -24.84 13.61 -6.20
C LYS A 318 -25.70 12.35 -6.15
N LYS A 319 -25.70 11.56 -7.23
CA LYS A 319 -26.51 10.34 -7.31
C LYS A 319 -26.03 9.29 -6.31
N ILE A 320 -24.73 8.96 -6.31
CA ILE A 320 -24.14 7.98 -5.38
C ILE A 320 -24.29 8.45 -3.92
N ALA A 321 -24.05 9.74 -3.63
CA ALA A 321 -24.25 10.29 -2.29
C ALA A 321 -25.70 10.15 -1.80
N SER A 322 -26.70 10.26 -2.68
CA SER A 322 -28.10 10.06 -2.29
C SER A 322 -28.42 8.60 -1.95
N ILE A 323 -27.78 7.63 -2.61
CA ILE A 323 -27.88 6.20 -2.28
C ILE A 323 -27.23 5.92 -0.92
N LEU A 324 -26.03 6.47 -0.68
CA LEU A 324 -25.36 6.35 0.61
C LEU A 324 -26.20 6.96 1.75
N TYR A 325 -26.83 8.10 1.52
CA TYR A 325 -27.71 8.75 2.51
C TYR A 325 -28.89 7.85 2.93
N LYS A 326 -29.48 7.08 2.00
CA LYS A 326 -30.58 6.14 2.29
C LYS A 326 -30.15 5.00 3.22
N HIS A 327 -28.90 4.56 3.14
CA HIS A 327 -28.37 3.44 3.91
C HIS A 327 -27.40 3.86 5.03
N LEU A 328 -27.37 5.15 5.37
CA LEU A 328 -26.34 5.72 6.23
C LEU A 328 -26.28 5.07 7.62
N ASP A 329 -27.44 4.68 8.14
CA ASP A 329 -27.61 4.11 9.48
C ASP A 329 -27.05 2.67 9.60
N ASN A 330 -26.81 1.98 8.47
CA ASN A 330 -26.33 0.60 8.43
C ASN A 330 -24.79 0.49 8.39
N TYR A 331 -24.08 1.61 8.24
CA TYR A 331 -22.63 1.61 8.13
C TYR A 331 -21.93 1.61 9.49
N LYS A 332 -20.81 0.90 9.53
CA LYS A 332 -19.88 0.89 10.67
C LYS A 332 -19.02 2.17 10.69
N PRO A 333 -18.43 2.53 11.84
CA PRO A 333 -17.57 3.71 11.97
C PRO A 333 -16.46 3.85 10.92
N VAL A 334 -15.79 2.75 10.57
CA VAL A 334 -14.74 2.73 9.54
C VAL A 334 -15.30 3.12 8.16
N GLU A 335 -16.50 2.65 7.84
CA GLU A 335 -17.17 2.96 6.57
C GLU A 335 -17.66 4.41 6.54
N LEU A 336 -18.19 4.93 7.67
CA LEU A 336 -18.57 6.33 7.80
C LEU A 336 -17.38 7.28 7.65
N LEU A 337 -16.20 6.92 8.16
CA LEU A 337 -14.96 7.68 7.92
C LEU A 337 -14.62 7.70 6.42
N ARG A 338 -14.67 6.55 5.74
CA ARG A 338 -14.40 6.46 4.28
C ARG A 338 -15.39 7.30 3.47
N ILE A 339 -16.68 7.26 3.81
CA ILE A 339 -17.70 8.13 3.20
C ILE A 339 -17.34 9.59 3.42
N THR A 340 -16.99 9.97 4.64
CA THR A 340 -16.65 11.37 4.98
C THR A 340 -15.43 11.85 4.21
N GLN A 341 -14.36 11.05 4.15
CA GLN A 341 -13.14 11.33 3.41
C GLN A 341 -13.43 11.54 1.92
N ALA A 342 -14.10 10.58 1.28
CA ALA A 342 -14.40 10.64 -0.14
C ALA A 342 -15.30 11.84 -0.50
N LEU A 343 -16.32 12.14 0.31
CA LEU A 343 -17.20 13.30 0.07
C LEU A 343 -16.45 14.63 0.13
N ILE A 344 -15.50 14.77 1.05
CA ILE A 344 -14.71 16.00 1.22
C ILE A 344 -13.69 16.12 0.09
N PHE A 345 -13.00 15.03 -0.24
CA PHE A 345 -12.05 14.99 -1.35
C PHE A 345 -12.71 15.33 -2.69
N LEU A 346 -13.89 14.76 -2.95
CA LEU A 346 -14.70 15.01 -4.14
C LEU A 346 -15.45 16.37 -4.09
N HIS A 347 -15.23 17.18 -3.06
CA HIS A 347 -15.84 18.50 -2.84
C HIS A 347 -17.38 18.49 -2.89
N PHE A 348 -18.00 17.42 -2.42
CA PHE A 348 -19.45 17.34 -2.30
C PHE A 348 -19.95 18.25 -1.18
N GLN A 349 -21.05 18.96 -1.43
CA GLN A 349 -21.65 19.88 -0.46
C GLN A 349 -23.10 19.50 -0.24
N SER A 350 -23.41 18.95 0.93
CA SER A 350 -24.78 18.71 1.39
C SER A 350 -24.88 18.91 2.89
N LYS A 351 -25.59 19.95 3.31
CA LYS A 351 -25.78 20.27 4.73
C LYS A 351 -26.51 19.15 5.46
N GLU A 352 -27.58 18.61 4.87
CA GLU A 352 -28.39 17.54 5.45
C GLU A 352 -27.59 16.26 5.69
N LEU A 353 -26.82 15.83 4.68
CA LEU A 353 -25.99 14.63 4.78
C LEU A 353 -24.92 14.80 5.87
N PHE A 354 -24.24 15.95 5.92
CA PHE A 354 -23.21 16.20 6.93
C PHE A 354 -23.77 16.32 8.36
N VAL A 355 -25.00 16.81 8.52
CA VAL A 355 -25.70 16.81 9.82
C VAL A 355 -25.98 15.37 10.26
N LYS A 356 -26.57 14.54 9.38
CA LYS A 356 -26.86 13.13 9.69
C LYS A 356 -25.58 12.33 9.99
N LEU A 357 -24.52 12.52 9.19
CA LEU A 357 -23.21 11.92 9.45
C LEU A 357 -22.67 12.31 10.83
N ARG A 358 -22.78 13.60 11.20
CA ARG A 358 -22.34 14.09 12.50
C ARG A 358 -23.11 13.41 13.63
N GLU A 359 -24.43 13.30 13.53
CA GLU A 359 -25.27 12.65 14.55
C GLU A 359 -24.89 11.18 14.76
N LEU A 360 -24.67 10.43 13.67
CA LEU A 360 -24.23 9.03 13.73
C LEU A 360 -22.82 8.89 14.31
N LEU A 361 -21.87 9.69 13.86
CA LEU A 361 -20.51 9.64 14.41
C LEU A 361 -20.49 9.98 15.90
N LEU A 362 -21.33 10.92 16.34
CA LEU A 362 -21.48 11.25 17.76
C LEU A 362 -22.19 10.15 18.55
N SER A 363 -23.16 9.43 17.98
CA SER A 363 -23.81 8.31 18.67
C SER A 363 -22.84 7.15 18.90
N TYR A 364 -22.02 6.81 17.90
CA TYR A 364 -20.96 5.81 18.05
C TYR A 364 -19.88 6.27 19.04
N LEU A 365 -19.46 7.54 18.99
CA LEU A 365 -18.43 8.06 19.89
C LEU A 365 -18.85 7.99 21.36
N LYS A 366 -20.14 8.18 21.66
CA LYS A 366 -20.67 8.06 23.04
C LYS A 366 -20.54 6.65 23.62
N VAL A 367 -20.61 5.62 22.79
CA VAL A 367 -20.62 4.22 23.21
C VAL A 367 -19.22 3.59 23.12
N SER A 368 -18.39 4.08 22.21
CA SER A 368 -17.06 3.51 21.97
C SER A 368 -16.11 3.73 23.15
N VAL A 369 -15.42 2.65 23.52
CA VAL A 369 -14.36 2.62 24.54
C VAL A 369 -13.00 2.23 23.94
N ILE A 370 -12.97 1.89 22.65
CA ILE A 370 -11.77 1.39 21.97
C ILE A 370 -10.95 2.59 21.45
N PRO A 371 -9.68 2.76 21.84
CA PRO A 371 -8.88 3.93 21.48
C PRO A 371 -8.80 4.19 19.96
N SER A 372 -8.59 3.14 19.16
CA SER A 372 -8.49 3.25 17.71
C SER A 372 -9.82 3.62 17.04
N GLU A 373 -10.95 3.13 17.56
CA GLU A 373 -12.27 3.51 17.08
C GLU A 373 -12.59 4.97 17.44
N ILE A 374 -12.26 5.40 18.66
CA ILE A 374 -12.40 6.81 19.10
C ILE A 374 -11.54 7.72 18.22
N SER A 375 -10.30 7.32 17.93
CA SER A 375 -9.38 8.01 16.99
C SER A 375 -10.00 8.18 15.60
N LEU A 376 -10.56 7.11 15.03
CA LEU A 376 -11.25 7.12 13.73
C LEU A 376 -12.47 8.06 13.74
N LEU A 377 -13.30 7.98 14.77
CA LEU A 377 -14.52 8.78 14.92
C LEU A 377 -14.20 10.27 15.08
N VAL A 378 -13.23 10.61 15.92
CA VAL A 378 -12.75 12.00 16.11
C VAL A 378 -12.15 12.53 14.80
N CYS A 379 -11.41 11.70 14.08
CA CYS A 379 -10.89 12.03 12.75
C CYS A 379 -12.02 12.37 11.78
N ALA A 380 -13.03 11.52 11.65
CA ALA A 380 -14.19 11.77 10.79
C ALA A 380 -14.93 13.06 11.18
N LEU A 381 -15.18 13.29 12.48
CA LEU A 381 -15.85 14.49 12.98
C LEU A 381 -15.07 15.77 12.67
N SER A 382 -13.74 15.73 12.77
CA SER A 382 -12.89 16.90 12.47
C SER A 382 -12.89 17.26 10.98
N MET A 383 -13.20 16.30 10.09
CA MET A 383 -13.26 16.53 8.65
C MET A 383 -14.56 17.23 8.23
N LEU A 384 -15.66 17.02 8.96
CA LEU A 384 -16.96 17.62 8.65
C LEU A 384 -16.92 19.17 8.76
N PRO A 385 -17.74 19.90 7.98
CA PRO A 385 -17.84 21.36 8.09
C PRO A 385 -18.17 21.78 9.52
N SER A 386 -17.56 22.88 10.01
CA SER A 386 -17.60 23.33 11.43
C SER A 386 -17.12 22.27 12.44
N PRO A 387 -15.84 21.86 12.38
CA PRO A 387 -15.29 20.92 13.33
C PRO A 387 -15.26 21.54 14.73
N HIS A 388 -15.83 20.84 15.71
CA HIS A 388 -15.85 21.31 17.10
C HIS A 388 -15.70 20.14 18.07
N LEU A 389 -14.66 20.22 18.89
CA LEU A 389 -14.40 19.34 20.02
C LEU A 389 -14.84 20.06 21.29
N ASP A 390 -15.96 19.60 21.86
CA ASP A 390 -16.42 20.06 23.16
C ASP A 390 -15.60 19.43 24.31
N GLU A 391 -15.85 19.89 25.52
CA GLU A 391 -15.12 19.47 26.71
C GLU A 391 -15.28 17.98 27.03
N ALA A 392 -16.46 17.42 26.78
CA ALA A 392 -16.71 15.99 26.98
C ALA A 392 -15.85 15.15 26.04
N LYS A 393 -15.76 15.53 24.76
CA LYS A 393 -14.91 14.84 23.76
C LYS A 393 -13.44 14.98 24.08
N ILE A 394 -12.98 16.17 24.48
CA ILE A 394 -11.58 16.37 24.89
C ILE A 394 -11.25 15.46 26.07
N SER A 395 -12.12 15.41 27.08
CA SER A 395 -11.93 14.53 28.24
C SER A 395 -11.91 13.04 27.88
N GLN A 396 -12.75 12.62 26.92
CA GLN A 396 -12.76 11.25 26.40
C GLN A 396 -11.46 10.90 25.67
N ILE A 397 -10.94 11.82 24.84
CA ILE A 397 -9.63 11.65 24.17
C ILE A 397 -8.54 11.52 25.23
N GLU A 398 -8.52 12.40 26.23
CA GLU A 398 -7.53 12.38 27.31
C GLU A 398 -7.52 11.05 28.09
N ALA A 399 -8.70 10.45 28.31
CA ALA A 399 -8.84 9.19 29.02
C ALA A 399 -8.21 8.00 28.28
N VAL A 400 -8.14 8.04 26.94
CA VAL A 400 -7.63 6.92 26.13
C VAL A 400 -6.18 7.07 25.70
N LEU A 401 -5.58 8.27 25.81
CA LEU A 401 -4.19 8.55 25.39
C LEU A 401 -3.14 7.51 25.84
N PRO A 402 -3.16 7.01 27.10
CA PRO A 402 -2.15 6.05 27.55
C PRO A 402 -2.18 4.70 26.81
N GLN A 403 -3.32 4.36 26.19
CA GLN A 403 -3.56 3.07 25.52
C GLN A 403 -3.33 3.15 24.00
N CYS A 404 -3.24 4.36 23.44
CA CYS A 404 -3.09 4.61 22.02
C CYS A 404 -1.71 4.21 21.47
N ASP A 405 -1.68 3.72 20.22
CA ASP A 405 -0.45 3.62 19.44
C ASP A 405 -0.05 5.00 18.83
N LEU A 406 1.12 5.10 18.19
CA LEU A 406 1.49 6.39 17.58
C LEU A 406 0.58 6.80 16.41
N ASN A 407 -0.07 5.86 15.71
CA ASN A 407 -0.98 6.19 14.61
C ASN A 407 -2.25 6.85 15.15
N ASP A 408 -2.79 6.33 16.26
CA ASP A 408 -3.91 6.89 16.99
C ASP A 408 -3.59 8.30 17.51
N LEU A 409 -2.42 8.47 18.14
CA LEU A 409 -1.97 9.78 18.62
C LEU A 409 -1.81 10.80 17.47
N ASN A 410 -1.24 10.38 16.34
CA ASN A 410 -1.10 11.22 15.15
C ASN A 410 -2.46 11.60 14.54
N SER A 411 -3.41 10.68 14.54
CA SER A 411 -4.79 10.92 14.10
C SER A 411 -5.49 11.93 15.00
N PHE A 412 -5.38 11.79 16.32
CA PHE A 412 -5.90 12.77 17.28
C PHE A 412 -5.26 14.14 17.09
N ALA A 413 -3.93 14.21 17.01
CA ALA A 413 -3.22 15.47 16.84
C ALA A 413 -3.63 16.19 15.54
N THR A 414 -3.70 15.44 14.43
CA THR A 414 -4.17 15.97 13.13
C THR A 414 -5.60 16.49 13.24
N SER A 415 -6.48 15.78 13.95
CA SER A 415 -7.87 16.18 14.16
C SER A 415 -7.98 17.44 15.01
N VAL A 416 -7.21 17.55 16.09
CA VAL A 416 -7.17 18.71 16.97
C VAL A 416 -6.61 19.93 16.23
N LEU A 417 -5.52 19.78 15.47
CA LEU A 417 -4.95 20.85 14.64
C LEU A 417 -5.97 21.35 13.61
N ARG A 418 -6.71 20.45 12.97
CA ARG A 418 -7.80 20.82 12.04
C ARG A 418 -8.90 21.61 12.76
N CYS A 419 -9.33 21.18 13.94
CA CYS A 419 -10.30 21.92 14.74
C CYS A 419 -9.82 23.35 15.07
N ILE A 420 -8.55 23.52 15.47
CA ILE A 420 -7.96 24.84 15.76
C ILE A 420 -7.94 25.73 14.52
N GLN A 421 -7.63 25.18 13.34
CA GLN A 421 -7.52 25.95 12.09
C GLN A 421 -8.87 26.47 11.58
N TYR A 422 -9.96 25.71 11.81
CA TYR A 422 -11.29 26.00 11.27
C TYR A 422 -12.27 26.60 12.28
N ASP A 423 -11.87 26.82 13.54
CA ASP A 423 -12.71 27.47 14.55
C ASP A 423 -12.89 28.97 14.21
N PRO A 424 -14.12 29.43 13.87
CA PRO A 424 -14.38 30.84 13.57
C PRO A 424 -14.24 31.74 14.81
N MET A 425 -14.19 31.16 16.02
CA MET A 425 -14.18 31.86 17.30
C MET A 425 -12.77 31.96 17.89
N TYR A 426 -11.85 32.58 17.16
CA TYR A 426 -10.51 32.98 17.64
C TYR A 426 -10.51 34.01 18.80
N ARG A 427 -11.63 34.17 19.53
CA ARG A 427 -11.79 35.20 20.57
C ARG A 427 -12.09 34.72 21.99
N ASN A 428 -12.62 33.52 22.23
CA ASN A 428 -13.09 33.16 23.59
C ASN A 428 -12.59 31.77 24.04
N ASN A 429 -11.51 31.72 24.84
CA ASN A 429 -11.05 30.64 25.76
C ASN A 429 -10.91 29.16 25.31
N THR A 430 -11.53 28.68 24.23
CA THR A 430 -11.42 27.30 23.71
C THR A 430 -10.02 26.89 23.21
N PRO A 431 -9.18 27.78 22.62
CA PRO A 431 -7.85 27.40 22.13
C PRO A 431 -6.94 26.83 23.21
N GLY A 432 -7.03 27.33 24.45
CA GLY A 432 -6.15 26.93 25.54
C GLY A 432 -6.30 25.45 25.93
N LYS A 433 -7.50 24.87 25.86
CA LYS A 433 -7.72 23.45 26.18
C LYS A 433 -7.24 22.53 25.05
N GLN A 434 -7.48 22.91 23.79
CA GLN A 434 -6.99 22.15 22.63
C GLN A 434 -5.46 22.18 22.54
N LEU A 435 -4.83 23.32 22.86
CA LEU A 435 -3.36 23.40 22.98
C LEU A 435 -2.83 22.52 24.12
N LYS A 436 -3.49 22.49 25.29
CA LYS A 436 -3.12 21.57 26.38
C LYS A 436 -3.25 20.10 25.97
N LEU A 437 -4.27 19.75 25.18
CA LEU A 437 -4.41 18.41 24.63
C LEU A 437 -3.27 18.07 23.67
N LEU A 438 -2.85 18.99 22.80
CA LEU A 438 -1.67 18.80 21.94
C LEU A 438 -0.40 18.57 22.78
N GLN A 439 -0.19 19.32 23.85
CA GLN A 439 0.95 19.09 24.76
C GLN A 439 0.91 17.70 25.42
N LYS A 440 -0.28 17.23 25.81
CA LYS A 440 -0.45 15.86 26.32
C LYS A 440 -0.15 14.82 25.25
N LEU A 441 -0.62 15.02 24.01
CA LEU A 441 -0.33 14.15 22.87
C LEU A 441 1.18 14.08 22.60
N ASP A 442 1.88 15.21 22.64
CA ASP A 442 3.34 15.27 22.50
C ASP A 442 4.03 14.47 23.61
N HIS A 443 3.58 14.63 24.87
CA HIS A 443 4.11 13.92 26.02
C HIS A 443 3.96 12.40 25.87
N TYR A 444 2.76 11.90 25.57
CA TYR A 444 2.52 10.47 25.37
C TYR A 444 3.23 9.91 24.15
N GLY A 445 3.32 10.68 23.06
CA GLY A 445 4.08 10.30 21.86
C GLY A 445 5.56 10.09 22.17
N ARG A 446 6.19 11.04 22.88
CA ARG A 446 7.59 10.92 23.33
C ARG A 446 7.79 9.76 24.30
N GLN A 447 6.89 9.62 25.29
CA GLN A 447 6.96 8.53 26.26
C GLN A 447 6.90 7.15 25.58
N ARG A 448 6.07 7.00 24.55
CA ARG A 448 5.94 5.75 23.79
C ARG A 448 7.19 5.46 22.96
N LEU A 449 7.73 6.47 22.27
CA LEU A 449 8.99 6.34 21.55
C LEU A 449 10.14 5.92 22.46
N GLN A 450 10.25 6.53 23.65
CA GLN A 450 11.31 6.22 24.61
C GLN A 450 11.26 4.78 25.14
N LYS A 451 10.08 4.14 25.15
CA LYS A 451 9.92 2.72 25.52
C LYS A 451 10.40 1.74 24.45
N CYS A 452 10.67 2.19 23.22
CA CYS A 452 11.16 1.32 22.16
C CYS A 452 12.60 0.88 22.45
N SER A 453 12.79 -0.41 22.73
CA SER A 453 14.08 -1.02 23.06
C SER A 453 14.80 -1.65 21.88
N SER A 454 14.11 -1.88 20.76
CA SER A 454 14.67 -2.45 19.54
C SER A 454 14.19 -1.71 18.30
N LEU A 455 14.96 -1.85 17.21
CA LEU A 455 14.67 -1.20 15.95
C LEU A 455 13.36 -1.72 15.32
N ASN A 456 13.04 -3.00 15.53
CA ASN A 456 11.78 -3.60 15.04
C ASN A 456 10.55 -2.96 15.69
N LEU A 457 10.57 -2.76 17.00
CA LEU A 457 9.46 -2.11 17.72
C LEU A 457 9.31 -0.65 17.27
N LEU A 458 10.42 0.07 17.12
CA LEU A 458 10.41 1.44 16.61
C LEU A 458 9.85 1.52 15.18
N TRP A 459 10.21 0.55 14.33
CA TRP A 459 9.80 0.54 12.94
C TRP A 459 8.30 0.27 12.77
N GLU A 460 7.71 -0.63 13.56
CA GLU A 460 6.26 -0.87 13.55
C GLU A 460 5.47 0.40 13.92
N GLU A 461 6.00 1.24 14.82
CA GLU A 461 5.36 2.49 15.22
C GLU A 461 5.53 3.60 14.16
N VAL A 462 6.70 3.72 13.53
CA VAL A 462 7.06 4.91 12.73
C VAL A 462 6.83 4.74 11.22
N LYS A 463 6.79 3.51 10.70
CA LYS A 463 6.73 3.22 9.24
C LYS A 463 5.57 3.93 8.55
N SER A 464 4.39 3.98 9.17
CA SER A 464 3.16 4.57 8.61
C SER A 464 2.92 6.04 8.97
N LEU A 465 3.65 6.59 9.94
CA LEU A 465 3.39 7.95 10.44
C LEU A 465 3.72 9.01 9.40
N LYS A 466 2.74 9.86 9.11
CA LYS A 466 2.83 11.02 8.23
C LYS A 466 2.04 12.17 8.84
N GLY A 467 2.42 13.40 8.51
CA GLY A 467 1.72 14.60 8.94
C GLY A 467 2.64 15.57 9.67
N ASP A 468 2.13 16.79 9.86
CA ASP A 468 2.89 17.89 10.44
C ASP A 468 3.21 17.62 11.91
N TRP A 469 2.24 17.09 12.69
CA TRP A 469 2.43 16.76 14.10
C TRP A 469 3.61 15.83 14.36
N PHE A 470 3.66 14.67 13.69
CA PHE A 470 4.79 13.75 13.85
C PHE A 470 6.13 14.46 13.57
N ALA A 471 6.14 15.25 12.51
CA ALA A 471 7.37 15.82 12.00
C ALA A 471 7.84 17.07 12.78
N ASP A 472 6.94 17.75 13.50
CA ASP A 472 7.25 18.85 14.42
C ASP A 472 7.50 18.35 15.85
N SER A 473 6.73 17.39 16.33
CA SER A 473 6.76 16.98 17.74
C SER A 473 7.66 15.78 18.04
N LEU A 474 7.79 14.81 17.13
CA LEU A 474 8.38 13.50 17.44
C LEU A 474 9.60 13.11 16.60
N LEU A 475 9.78 13.75 15.45
CA LEU A 475 10.82 13.36 14.49
C LEU A 475 12.24 13.45 15.04
N GLU A 476 12.57 14.54 15.75
CA GLU A 476 13.89 14.70 16.36
C GLU A 476 14.19 13.58 17.38
N GLU A 477 13.25 13.32 18.29
CA GLU A 477 13.36 12.22 19.27
C GLU A 477 13.50 10.86 18.57
N THR A 478 12.74 10.65 17.49
CA THR A 478 12.82 9.42 16.69
C THR A 478 14.21 9.23 16.08
N VAL A 479 14.81 10.30 15.56
CA VAL A 479 16.17 10.27 15.01
C VAL A 479 17.20 9.99 16.11
N VAL A 480 17.05 10.57 17.29
CA VAL A 480 17.93 10.29 18.45
C VAL A 480 17.86 8.82 18.86
N ILE A 481 16.66 8.23 18.90
CA ILE A 481 16.50 6.80 19.21
C ILE A 481 17.10 5.93 18.10
N LEU A 482 16.92 6.29 16.83
CA LEU A 482 17.57 5.60 15.70
C LEU A 482 19.10 5.64 15.80
N GLN A 483 19.66 6.78 16.22
CA GLN A 483 21.11 6.90 16.46
C GLN A 483 21.58 6.04 17.64
N ARG A 484 20.78 5.90 18.69
CA ARG A 484 21.07 4.99 19.81
C ARG A 484 21.05 3.52 19.38
N LEU A 485 20.15 3.16 18.45
CA LEU A 485 19.98 1.80 17.92
C LEU A 485 20.77 1.56 16.63
N MET A 486 21.81 2.36 16.36
CA MET A 486 22.55 2.34 15.10
C MET A 486 23.23 1.00 14.81
N ASP A 487 23.61 0.25 15.85
CA ASP A 487 24.23 -1.06 15.72
C ASP A 487 23.27 -2.14 15.20
N GLU A 488 21.95 -1.97 15.39
CA GLU A 488 20.93 -2.87 14.84
C GLU A 488 20.67 -2.61 13.34
N ILE A 489 21.21 -1.53 12.76
CA ILE A 489 21.07 -1.22 11.34
C ILE A 489 21.92 -2.19 10.52
N ASN A 490 21.27 -2.92 9.61
CA ASN A 490 21.85 -3.98 8.79
C ASN A 490 21.15 -4.08 7.42
N TYR A 491 21.59 -5.01 6.56
CA TYR A 491 21.06 -5.20 5.20
C TYR A 491 19.52 -5.38 5.11
N ILE A 492 18.86 -5.82 6.20
CA ILE A 492 17.41 -6.06 6.23
C ILE A 492 16.63 -4.76 6.34
N ASN A 493 17.07 -3.84 7.20
CA ASN A 493 16.31 -2.64 7.57
C ASN A 493 16.85 -1.35 6.90
N VAL A 494 18.06 -1.38 6.34
CA VAL A 494 18.74 -0.21 5.77
C VAL A 494 17.91 0.53 4.73
N ALA A 495 17.20 -0.16 3.85
CA ALA A 495 16.37 0.45 2.81
C ALA A 495 15.12 1.15 3.37
N GLY A 496 14.54 0.57 4.43
CA GLY A 496 13.43 1.18 5.16
C GLY A 496 13.88 2.48 5.82
N ILE A 497 14.98 2.43 6.56
CA ILE A 497 15.55 3.61 7.25
C ILE A 497 15.95 4.70 6.24
N ALA A 498 16.59 4.34 5.14
CA ALA A 498 16.94 5.27 4.06
C ALA A 498 15.68 5.97 3.49
N SER A 499 14.61 5.21 3.25
CA SER A 499 13.32 5.75 2.80
C SER A 499 12.69 6.69 3.83
N PHE A 500 12.80 6.35 5.13
CA PHE A 500 12.31 7.19 6.22
C PHE A 500 13.05 8.54 6.26
N ILE A 501 14.38 8.51 6.22
CA ILE A 501 15.23 9.71 6.22
C ILE A 501 14.91 10.61 5.01
N SER A 502 14.78 10.01 3.82
CA SER A 502 14.40 10.78 2.63
C SER A 502 13.02 11.43 2.76
N ARG A 503 12.04 10.72 3.33
CA ARG A 503 10.66 11.21 3.48
C ARG A 503 10.56 12.34 4.50
N THR A 504 11.30 12.25 5.59
CA THR A 504 11.26 13.25 6.68
C THR A 504 12.06 14.51 6.34
N ASN A 505 12.93 14.44 5.34
CA ASN A 505 13.86 15.51 4.98
C ASN A 505 14.75 15.95 6.18
N TYR A 506 15.03 15.03 7.10
CA TYR A 506 15.86 15.26 8.28
C TYR A 506 17.29 14.81 7.98
N LEU A 507 18.25 15.73 8.02
CA LEU A 507 19.65 15.44 7.73
C LEU A 507 20.39 15.01 8.99
N SER A 508 20.70 13.71 9.09
CA SER A 508 21.59 13.14 10.10
C SER A 508 22.77 12.46 9.42
N THR A 509 23.95 13.10 9.47
CA THR A 509 25.17 12.60 8.84
C THR A 509 25.56 11.22 9.37
N SER A 510 25.54 11.04 10.70
CA SER A 510 25.81 9.76 11.36
C SER A 510 24.96 8.58 10.85
N LEU A 511 23.66 8.78 10.62
CA LEU A 511 22.78 7.73 10.08
C LEU A 511 23.05 7.48 8.60
N LEU A 512 23.32 8.52 7.81
CA LEU A 512 23.68 8.39 6.40
C LEU A 512 25.01 7.67 6.22
N ASP A 513 26.00 7.97 7.07
CA ASP A 513 27.30 7.31 7.08
C ASP A 513 27.16 5.84 7.47
N ARG A 514 26.31 5.53 8.47
CA ARG A 514 26.00 4.13 8.82
C ARG A 514 25.32 3.40 7.66
N ILE A 515 24.36 4.01 6.97
CA ILE A 515 23.72 3.43 5.79
C ILE A 515 24.77 3.10 4.73
N ALA A 516 25.67 4.03 4.42
CA ALA A 516 26.74 3.80 3.45
C ALA A 516 27.67 2.66 3.89
N SER A 517 28.08 2.65 5.17
CA SER A 517 28.91 1.59 5.75
C SER A 517 28.26 0.20 5.66
N VAL A 518 26.96 0.08 5.93
CA VAL A 518 26.23 -1.19 5.85
C VAL A 518 26.19 -1.70 4.42
N VAL A 519 25.98 -0.82 3.43
CA VAL A 519 26.01 -1.22 2.02
C VAL A 519 27.37 -1.75 1.63
N LEU A 520 28.45 -1.07 2.02
CA LEU A 520 29.80 -1.51 1.68
C LEU A 520 30.17 -2.84 2.36
N GLN A 521 29.75 -3.05 3.61
CA GLN A 521 30.05 -4.29 4.36
C GLN A 521 29.19 -5.49 3.95
N GLN A 522 27.96 -5.28 3.50
CA GLN A 522 26.96 -6.34 3.35
C GLN A 522 26.26 -6.32 1.97
N ASN A 523 26.91 -5.74 0.95
CA ASN A 523 26.33 -5.56 -0.39
C ASN A 523 25.72 -6.84 -0.97
N GLU A 524 26.41 -7.97 -0.83
CA GLU A 524 25.96 -9.27 -1.38
C GLU A 524 24.62 -9.75 -0.81
N LYS A 525 24.24 -9.26 0.38
CA LYS A 525 22.98 -9.61 1.06
C LYS A 525 21.87 -8.61 0.79
N ILE A 526 22.22 -7.42 0.32
CA ILE A 526 21.26 -6.38 -0.05
C ILE A 526 20.69 -6.78 -1.41
N HIS A 527 19.40 -6.54 -1.60
CA HIS A 527 18.78 -6.82 -2.88
C HIS A 527 18.95 -5.63 -3.84
N PRO A 528 19.26 -5.82 -5.14
CA PRO A 528 19.41 -4.72 -6.12
C PRO A 528 18.25 -3.71 -6.13
N PHE A 529 16.99 -4.15 -6.06
CA PHE A 529 15.84 -3.25 -6.00
C PHE A 529 15.79 -2.33 -4.75
N ALA A 530 16.48 -2.69 -3.67
CA ALA A 530 16.57 -1.86 -2.47
C ALA A 530 17.54 -0.68 -2.64
N ILE A 531 18.47 -0.77 -3.60
CA ILE A 531 19.52 0.23 -3.84
C ILE A 531 18.94 1.61 -4.17
N LEU A 532 17.83 1.66 -4.92
CA LEU A 532 17.16 2.94 -5.22
C LEU A 532 16.72 3.68 -3.95
N ALA A 533 16.11 2.95 -3.01
CA ALA A 533 15.70 3.50 -1.73
C ALA A 533 16.91 3.95 -0.89
N ILE A 534 18.03 3.22 -0.99
CA ILE A 534 19.26 3.50 -0.25
C ILE A 534 20.01 4.74 -0.81
N ILE A 535 20.02 4.94 -2.13
CA ILE A 535 20.62 6.12 -2.79
C ILE A 535 19.79 7.38 -2.53
N LEU A 536 18.47 7.23 -2.46
CA LEU A 536 17.53 8.34 -2.38
C LEU A 536 17.82 9.40 -1.28
N PRO A 537 18.13 9.06 -0.02
CA PRO A 537 18.43 10.07 0.99
C PRO A 537 19.67 10.91 0.66
N PHE A 538 20.71 10.34 0.05
CA PHE A 538 21.91 11.09 -0.37
C PHE A 538 21.56 12.13 -1.44
N SER A 539 20.77 11.71 -2.43
CA SER A 539 20.21 12.59 -3.47
C SER A 539 19.31 13.68 -2.87
N ALA A 540 18.30 13.30 -2.10
CA ALA A 540 17.30 14.22 -1.57
C ALA A 540 17.90 15.26 -0.61
N LEU A 541 18.79 14.81 0.29
CA LEU A 541 19.39 15.64 1.34
C LEU A 541 20.69 16.33 0.91
N ASN A 542 21.12 16.17 -0.36
CA ASN A 542 22.32 16.80 -0.87
C ASN A 542 23.56 16.47 -0.02
N TYR A 543 23.75 15.20 0.31
CA TYR A 543 24.84 14.73 1.18
C TYR A 543 25.70 13.69 0.46
N ASP A 544 27.03 13.83 0.56
CA ASP A 544 27.98 12.82 0.06
C ASP A 544 28.43 11.91 1.20
N PRO A 545 28.40 10.59 1.01
CA PRO A 545 28.97 9.68 2.00
C PRO A 545 30.50 9.76 2.04
N PRO A 546 31.15 9.41 3.17
CA PRO A 546 32.60 9.48 3.35
C PRO A 546 33.43 8.72 2.30
N GLN A 547 32.87 7.67 1.70
CA GLN A 547 33.47 6.87 0.62
C GLN A 547 32.59 6.96 -0.64
N ARG A 548 32.31 8.19 -1.09
CA ARG A 548 31.37 8.53 -2.18
C ARG A 548 31.47 7.61 -3.40
N ASP A 549 32.66 7.55 -4.00
CA ASP A 549 32.84 6.84 -5.27
C ASP A 549 32.75 5.33 -5.10
N GLU A 550 33.28 4.80 -4.00
CA GLU A 550 33.16 3.38 -3.66
C GLU A 550 31.70 3.01 -3.40
N PHE A 551 30.98 3.79 -2.60
CA PHE A 551 29.57 3.58 -2.28
C PHE A 551 28.68 3.58 -3.52
N PHE A 552 28.76 4.62 -4.36
CA PHE A 552 27.96 4.69 -5.58
C PHE A 552 28.39 3.62 -6.60
N GLY A 553 29.70 3.33 -6.69
CA GLY A 553 30.25 2.26 -7.49
C GLY A 553 29.67 0.89 -7.12
N THR A 554 29.72 0.52 -5.83
CA THR A 554 29.17 -0.73 -5.30
C THR A 554 27.66 -0.84 -5.55
N CYS A 555 26.91 0.23 -5.31
CA CYS A 555 25.47 0.28 -5.57
C CYS A 555 25.15 -0.01 -7.05
N LEU A 556 25.92 0.56 -7.97
CA LEU A 556 25.69 0.39 -9.40
C LEU A 556 26.15 -0.94 -9.94
N GLN A 557 27.32 -1.44 -9.51
CA GLN A 557 27.78 -2.79 -9.82
C GLN A 557 26.72 -3.83 -9.47
N HIS A 558 26.07 -3.64 -8.32
CA HIS A 558 25.01 -4.52 -7.87
C HIS A 558 23.71 -4.40 -8.70
N LEU A 559 23.46 -3.24 -9.31
CA LEU A 559 22.34 -3.00 -10.22
C LEU A 559 22.59 -3.41 -11.67
N ASN A 560 23.85 -3.58 -12.10
CA ASN A 560 24.23 -3.71 -13.51
C ASN A 560 23.50 -4.84 -14.24
N SER A 561 23.33 -6.01 -13.61
CA SER A 561 22.59 -7.15 -14.19
C SER A 561 21.07 -6.92 -14.29
N TYR A 562 20.55 -5.90 -13.61
CA TYR A 562 19.12 -5.57 -13.54
C TYR A 562 18.76 -4.31 -14.33
N LEU A 563 19.74 -3.52 -14.80
CA LEU A 563 19.48 -2.26 -15.51
C LEU A 563 18.59 -2.44 -16.75
N SER A 564 18.66 -3.58 -17.45
CA SER A 564 17.79 -3.86 -18.61
C SER A 564 16.37 -4.26 -18.23
N ILE A 565 16.16 -4.74 -16.99
CA ILE A 565 14.90 -5.25 -16.47
C ILE A 565 14.11 -4.13 -15.79
N LEU A 566 14.79 -3.15 -15.20
CA LEU A 566 14.16 -2.06 -14.47
C LEU A 566 13.15 -1.29 -15.33
N ASP A 567 12.07 -0.87 -14.69
CA ASP A 567 11.08 0.01 -15.28
C ASP A 567 11.71 1.35 -15.72
N PRO A 568 11.34 1.90 -16.90
CA PRO A 568 11.93 3.14 -17.39
C PRO A 568 11.90 4.29 -16.40
N LEU A 569 10.78 4.51 -15.70
CA LEU A 569 10.67 5.60 -14.72
C LEU A 569 11.62 5.40 -13.55
N LYS A 570 11.83 4.15 -13.10
CA LYS A 570 12.80 3.83 -12.03
C LYS A 570 14.23 4.12 -12.47
N LEU A 571 14.58 3.83 -13.72
CA LEU A 571 15.89 4.12 -14.30
C LEU A 571 16.12 5.63 -14.48
N VAL A 572 15.13 6.38 -14.98
CA VAL A 572 15.20 7.84 -15.03
C VAL A 572 15.37 8.41 -13.63
N PHE A 573 14.63 7.89 -12.65
CA PHE A 573 14.72 8.33 -11.26
C PHE A 573 16.08 8.01 -10.62
N LEU A 574 16.68 6.86 -10.95
CA LEU A 574 18.06 6.52 -10.56
C LEU A 574 19.06 7.51 -11.17
N GLY A 575 18.95 7.75 -12.48
CA GLY A 575 19.80 8.70 -13.20
C GLY A 575 19.69 10.10 -12.63
N TYR A 576 18.46 10.55 -12.37
CA TYR A 576 18.19 11.81 -11.67
C TYR A 576 18.87 11.82 -10.30
N SER A 577 18.68 10.78 -9.48
CA SER A 577 19.22 10.72 -8.13
C SER A 577 20.74 10.80 -8.10
N LEU A 578 21.42 10.10 -9.01
CA LEU A 578 22.88 10.17 -9.13
C LEU A 578 23.37 11.50 -9.72
N ALA A 579 22.64 12.07 -10.69
CA ALA A 579 22.96 13.39 -11.26
C ALA A 579 22.83 14.52 -10.23
N THR A 580 21.91 14.42 -9.26
CA THR A 580 21.86 15.38 -8.13
C THR A 580 23.15 15.37 -7.30
N ARG A 581 23.87 14.24 -7.30
CA ARG A 581 25.18 14.06 -6.67
C ARG A 581 26.35 14.14 -7.65
N GLU A 582 26.14 14.55 -8.89
CA GLU A 582 27.23 14.65 -9.89
C GLU A 582 27.95 13.32 -10.14
N TYR A 583 27.22 12.21 -9.97
CA TYR A 583 27.71 10.88 -10.25
C TYR A 583 27.09 10.37 -11.55
N PHE A 584 27.91 10.11 -12.57
CA PHE A 584 27.45 9.77 -13.91
C PHE A 584 28.07 8.45 -14.36
N SER A 585 27.35 7.34 -14.14
CA SER A 585 27.79 6.02 -14.59
C SER A 585 27.54 5.84 -16.08
N GLU A 586 28.57 5.38 -16.79
CA GLU A 586 28.50 5.10 -18.23
C GLU A 586 27.49 3.99 -18.54
N ASP A 587 27.44 2.93 -17.72
CA ASP A 587 26.50 1.81 -17.88
C ASP A 587 25.05 2.29 -17.77
N LEU A 588 24.77 3.14 -16.79
CA LEU A 588 23.44 3.71 -16.59
C LEU A 588 23.05 4.66 -17.72
N LEU A 589 23.96 5.51 -18.18
CA LEU A 589 23.72 6.42 -19.30
C LEU A 589 23.44 5.63 -20.59
N LYS A 590 24.21 4.58 -20.87
CA LYS A 590 23.95 3.68 -22.01
C LYS A 590 22.61 2.96 -21.88
N ALA A 591 22.20 2.59 -20.67
CA ALA A 591 20.90 1.97 -20.42
C ALA A 591 19.73 2.94 -20.68
N ILE A 592 19.85 4.20 -20.24
CA ILE A 592 18.79 5.22 -20.38
C ILE A 592 18.72 5.79 -21.80
N PHE A 593 19.86 6.03 -22.46
CA PHE A 593 19.88 6.67 -23.79
C PHE A 593 19.86 5.68 -24.95
N ASN A 594 19.51 4.41 -24.72
CA ASN A 594 19.31 3.46 -25.81
C ASN A 594 17.91 3.57 -26.44
N ILE A 595 17.81 3.23 -27.73
CA ILE A 595 16.57 3.38 -28.51
C ILE A 595 15.42 2.54 -27.94
N ARG A 596 15.72 1.33 -27.44
CA ARG A 596 14.69 0.42 -26.88
C ARG A 596 14.06 1.01 -25.61
N PHE A 597 14.88 1.61 -24.76
CA PHE A 597 14.48 2.29 -23.55
C PHE A 597 13.64 3.50 -23.88
N LEU A 598 14.10 4.35 -24.81
CA LEU A 598 13.38 5.57 -25.20
C LEU A 598 12.00 5.24 -25.76
N ALA A 599 11.89 4.23 -26.63
CA ALA A 599 10.61 3.75 -27.13
C ALA A 599 9.69 3.23 -26.01
N LYS A 600 10.24 2.51 -25.02
CA LYS A 600 9.48 2.04 -23.85
C LYS A 600 9.03 3.20 -22.97
N LEU A 601 9.88 4.21 -22.77
CA LEU A 601 9.56 5.42 -22.01
C LEU A 601 8.49 6.26 -22.71
N ASP A 602 8.58 6.45 -24.02
CA ASP A 602 7.58 7.19 -24.80
C ASP A 602 6.18 6.55 -24.67
N SER A 603 6.10 5.23 -24.79
CA SER A 603 4.84 4.49 -24.56
C SER A 603 4.29 4.68 -23.15
N GLN A 604 5.15 4.78 -22.12
CA GLN A 604 4.72 5.09 -20.76
C GLN A 604 4.20 6.53 -20.65
N LEU A 605 4.90 7.49 -21.24
CA LEU A 605 4.56 8.92 -21.18
C LEU A 605 3.26 9.27 -21.93
N GLU A 606 2.93 8.56 -23.02
CA GLU A 606 1.64 8.68 -23.72
C GLU A 606 0.44 8.42 -22.79
N HIS A 607 0.61 7.61 -21.74
CA HIS A 607 -0.44 7.35 -20.75
C HIS A 607 -0.52 8.41 -19.63
N PHE A 608 0.47 9.30 -19.54
CA PHE A 608 0.53 10.41 -18.58
C PHE A 608 0.11 11.76 -19.20
N GLU A 609 -0.63 11.75 -20.32
CA GLU A 609 -1.05 12.95 -21.06
C GLU A 609 -1.42 14.11 -20.12
N CYS A 610 -0.55 15.10 -20.08
CA CYS A 610 -0.68 16.23 -19.18
C CYS A 610 -1.72 17.19 -19.76
N ILE A 611 -2.83 17.38 -19.05
CA ILE A 611 -3.78 18.42 -19.39
C ILE A 611 -3.09 19.77 -19.14
N LEU A 612 -2.84 20.49 -20.23
CA LEU A 612 -2.34 21.85 -20.14
C LEU A 612 -3.51 22.81 -19.87
N ASP A 613 -3.31 23.80 -19.01
CA ASP A 613 -4.27 24.88 -18.86
C ASP A 613 -4.33 25.75 -20.13
N LYS A 614 -5.26 26.72 -20.17
CA LYS A 614 -5.39 27.67 -21.30
C LYS A 614 -4.11 28.50 -21.56
N ARG A 615 -3.10 28.43 -20.69
CA ARG A 615 -1.80 29.10 -20.79
C ARG A 615 -0.67 28.13 -21.13
N LYS A 616 -0.99 26.91 -21.58
CA LYS A 616 -0.03 25.82 -21.88
C LYS A 616 0.83 25.40 -20.68
N LYS A 617 0.36 25.62 -19.45
CA LYS A 617 1.04 25.14 -18.26
C LYS A 617 0.52 23.76 -17.86
N PRO A 618 1.39 22.80 -17.52
CA PRO A 618 0.96 21.50 -17.02
C PRO A 618 0.13 21.68 -15.76
N ILE A 619 -1.10 21.15 -15.76
CA ILE A 619 -1.91 21.01 -14.55
C ILE A 619 -1.24 19.89 -13.74
N PRO A 620 -0.81 20.13 -12.49
CA PRO A 620 -0.12 19.11 -11.71
C PRO A 620 -1.00 17.88 -11.52
N TYR A 621 -0.51 16.71 -11.90
CA TYR A 621 -1.05 15.42 -11.47
C TYR A 621 -0.69 15.25 -9.98
N GLY A 622 -1.68 14.98 -9.14
CA GLY A 622 -1.68 14.99 -7.67
C GLY A 622 -0.34 15.02 -6.91
N SER A 623 -0.07 16.14 -6.24
CA SER A 623 0.40 16.14 -4.85
C SER A 623 -0.13 17.40 -4.16
N HIS A 624 -1.10 17.24 -3.28
CA HIS A 624 -1.54 18.33 -2.40
C HIS A 624 -0.98 18.09 -1.00
N ASN A 625 -0.31 19.13 -0.47
CA ASN A 625 -0.61 19.72 0.83
C ASN A 625 0.34 20.89 1.08
N THR A 626 -0.03 22.09 0.64
CA THR A 626 0.10 23.31 1.47
C THR A 626 -0.80 24.38 0.89
N THR A 627 -1.72 24.87 1.71
CA THR A 627 -2.57 26.02 1.48
C THR A 627 -1.68 27.24 1.22
N LEU A 628 -1.45 27.60 -0.05
CA LEU A 628 -0.80 28.86 -0.38
C LEU A 628 -1.85 29.96 -0.28
N GLY A 629 -1.89 30.60 0.89
CA GLY A 629 -2.51 31.90 1.06
C GLY A 629 -2.04 32.86 -0.03
N LYS A 630 -2.98 33.63 -0.58
CA LYS A 630 -2.80 34.65 -1.62
C LYS A 630 -1.48 35.42 -1.46
N LEU A 631 -0.58 35.32 -2.43
CA LEU A 631 0.42 36.37 -2.69
C LEU A 631 -0.04 37.21 -3.90
N PRO A 632 0.22 38.53 -3.92
CA PRO A 632 -0.30 39.42 -4.95
C PRO A 632 0.34 39.14 -6.31
N LYS A 633 -0.50 39.21 -7.36
CA LYS A 633 -0.09 39.26 -8.76
C LYS A 633 0.96 40.37 -8.96
N ILE A 634 2.18 39.99 -9.31
CA ILE A 634 3.02 40.81 -10.19
C ILE A 634 3.16 40.03 -11.49
N ARG A 635 2.45 40.51 -12.50
CA ARG A 635 2.44 39.99 -13.86
C ARG A 635 3.69 40.57 -14.53
N SER A 636 4.65 39.73 -14.89
CA SER A 636 5.62 40.06 -15.95
C SER A 636 5.57 38.91 -16.95
N GLU A 637 5.18 39.24 -18.17
CA GLU A 637 5.07 38.33 -19.29
C GLU A 637 6.48 37.97 -19.77
N LEU A 638 6.90 36.73 -19.54
CA LEU A 638 8.14 36.19 -20.11
C LEU A 638 7.79 35.45 -21.41
N ASN A 639 8.03 36.11 -22.54
CA ASN A 639 8.12 35.49 -23.85
C ASN A 639 9.42 34.68 -23.92
N THR A 640 9.38 33.39 -23.61
CA THR A 640 10.49 32.48 -23.91
C THR A 640 10.41 32.03 -25.37
N GLN A 641 10.97 32.84 -26.27
CA GLN A 641 11.60 32.32 -27.49
C GLN A 641 13.03 31.91 -27.11
N ILE A 642 13.32 30.61 -27.17
CA ILE A 642 14.69 30.10 -27.11
C ILE A 642 15.31 30.40 -28.48
N ALA A 643 15.85 31.60 -28.62
CA ALA A 643 16.76 31.94 -29.71
C ALA A 643 18.15 32.11 -29.09
N GLY A 644 19.13 31.39 -29.63
CA GLY A 644 20.55 31.50 -29.25
C GLY A 644 21.16 32.86 -29.63
N SER A 645 20.66 33.94 -29.06
CA SER A 645 21.31 35.24 -29.15
C SER A 645 22.50 35.25 -28.18
N ARG A 646 23.72 35.40 -28.73
CA ARG A 646 24.89 35.74 -27.93
C ARG A 646 24.58 37.05 -27.19
N LEU A 647 24.81 37.06 -25.88
CA LEU A 647 24.66 38.27 -25.06
C LEU A 647 25.59 39.37 -25.60
N PRO A 648 25.21 40.66 -25.48
CA PRO A 648 26.12 41.77 -25.76
C PRO A 648 27.43 41.62 -24.96
N PRO A 649 28.58 42.07 -25.50
CA PRO A 649 29.84 42.09 -24.75
C PRO A 649 29.68 42.84 -23.42
N GLY A 650 30.02 42.18 -22.31
CA GLY A 650 29.87 42.72 -20.95
C GLY A 650 28.50 42.50 -20.28
N ALA A 651 27.53 41.88 -20.97
CA ALA A 651 26.24 41.55 -20.37
C ALA A 651 26.26 40.17 -19.68
N GLU A 652 25.72 40.12 -18.46
CA GLU A 652 25.61 38.91 -17.65
C GLU A 652 24.15 38.45 -17.54
N LYS A 653 23.92 37.13 -17.58
CA LYS A 653 22.61 36.55 -17.28
C LYS A 653 22.49 36.35 -15.78
N ILE A 654 21.53 37.00 -15.14
CA ILE A 654 21.28 36.83 -13.71
C ILE A 654 19.99 36.03 -13.51
N ALA A 655 20.06 35.00 -12.66
CA ALA A 655 18.89 34.25 -12.20
C ALA A 655 18.67 34.52 -10.71
N LEU A 656 17.60 35.25 -10.39
CA LEU A 656 17.19 35.49 -9.01
C LEU A 656 16.22 34.40 -8.56
N GLU A 657 16.61 33.61 -7.55
CA GLU A 657 15.80 32.50 -7.05
C GLU A 657 15.43 32.70 -5.58
N PHE A 658 14.14 32.81 -5.30
CA PHE A 658 13.61 32.81 -3.93
C PHE A 658 13.36 31.37 -3.47
N LEU A 659 14.06 30.95 -2.42
CA LEU A 659 14.00 29.61 -1.87
C LEU A 659 13.02 29.56 -0.70
N ASP A 660 11.95 28.76 -0.82
CA ASP A 660 11.02 28.52 0.28
C ASP A 660 11.59 27.54 1.33
N SER A 661 10.86 27.30 2.42
CA SER A 661 11.30 26.34 3.45
C SER A 661 11.49 24.92 2.92
N ARG A 662 10.80 24.55 1.83
CA ARG A 662 10.91 23.23 1.20
C ARG A 662 12.18 23.08 0.38
N ALA A 663 12.94 24.14 0.12
CA ALA A 663 14.26 24.05 -0.49
C ALA A 663 15.33 23.52 0.47
N PHE A 664 15.08 23.56 1.79
CA PHE A 664 16.06 23.20 2.83
C PHE A 664 15.69 21.90 3.55
N CYS A 665 16.66 21.32 4.25
CA CYS A 665 16.44 20.25 5.22
C CYS A 665 15.64 20.78 6.41
N ARG A 666 14.91 19.89 7.09
CA ARG A 666 13.97 20.31 8.14
C ARG A 666 14.68 20.80 9.40
N ASN A 667 15.81 20.18 9.75
CA ASN A 667 16.53 20.43 10.99
C ASN A 667 17.59 21.52 10.90
N ILE A 668 18.13 21.78 9.71
CA ILE A 668 19.20 22.77 9.49
C ILE A 668 19.01 23.49 8.15
N PRO A 669 19.54 24.72 7.96
CA PRO A 669 19.46 25.48 6.70
C PRO A 669 20.36 24.91 5.58
N HIS A 670 20.34 23.59 5.39
CA HIS A 670 21.08 22.89 4.34
C HIS A 670 20.23 22.74 3.09
N LEU A 671 20.76 23.16 1.95
CA LEU A 671 20.04 23.12 0.67
C LEU A 671 19.88 21.68 0.18
N LYS A 672 18.66 21.29 -0.22
CA LYS A 672 18.36 19.94 -0.72
C LYS A 672 18.78 19.73 -2.16
N GLY A 673 18.91 18.46 -2.56
CA GLY A 673 19.58 18.09 -3.82
C GLY A 673 18.88 18.62 -5.06
N LYS A 674 17.54 18.67 -5.05
CA LYS A 674 16.75 19.25 -6.14
C LYS A 674 17.09 20.74 -6.37
N SER A 675 17.15 21.52 -5.29
CA SER A 675 17.45 22.96 -5.37
C SER A 675 18.91 23.21 -5.71
N ALA A 676 19.83 22.40 -5.15
CA ALA A 676 21.24 22.45 -5.48
C ALA A 676 21.49 22.12 -6.96
N MET A 677 20.85 21.07 -7.49
CA MET A 677 20.96 20.69 -8.90
C MET A 677 20.39 21.77 -9.83
N LYS A 678 19.26 22.38 -9.46
CA LYS A 678 18.69 23.50 -10.22
C LYS A 678 19.65 24.68 -10.33
N LYS A 679 20.32 25.05 -9.23
CA LYS A 679 21.37 26.07 -9.23
C LYS A 679 22.48 25.69 -10.21
N ARG A 680 23.05 24.48 -10.08
CA ARG A 680 24.11 23.98 -10.97
C ARG A 680 23.70 24.01 -12.44
N HIS A 681 22.49 23.61 -12.78
CA HIS A 681 21.99 23.63 -14.16
C HIS A 681 21.86 25.04 -14.72
N LEU A 682 21.41 26.01 -13.91
CA LEU A 682 21.36 27.41 -14.34
C LEU A 682 22.77 27.99 -14.56
N GLU A 683 23.73 27.64 -13.70
CA GLU A 683 25.13 28.03 -13.84
C GLU A 683 25.73 27.44 -15.13
N ILE A 684 25.46 26.17 -15.45
CA ILE A 684 25.85 25.53 -16.72
C ILE A 684 25.25 26.26 -17.94
N LEU A 685 24.03 26.80 -17.82
CA LEU A 685 23.39 27.62 -18.86
C LEU A 685 23.96 29.06 -18.97
N GLY A 686 24.97 29.38 -18.15
CA GLY A 686 25.65 30.66 -18.12
C GLY A 686 24.93 31.74 -17.30
N TYR A 687 24.05 31.35 -16.37
CA TYR A 687 23.47 32.28 -15.41
C TYR A 687 24.32 32.42 -14.16
N HIS A 688 24.53 33.64 -13.69
CA HIS A 688 24.89 33.90 -12.31
C HIS A 688 23.65 33.77 -11.43
N VAL A 689 23.64 32.76 -10.56
CA VAL A 689 22.47 32.41 -9.76
C VAL A 689 22.58 33.01 -8.36
N ILE A 690 21.63 33.87 -8.04
CA ILE A 690 21.51 34.49 -6.73
C ILE A 690 20.33 33.85 -6.02
N GLN A 691 20.64 33.04 -5.00
CA GLN A 691 19.63 32.40 -4.17
C GLN A 691 19.33 33.21 -2.92
N ILE A 692 18.05 33.42 -2.66
CA ILE A 692 17.55 34.19 -1.52
C ILE A 692 16.79 33.23 -0.61
N PRO A 693 17.36 32.85 0.55
CA PRO A 693 16.70 31.97 1.50
C PRO A 693 15.48 32.64 2.17
N HIS A 694 14.40 31.89 2.38
CA HIS A 694 13.21 32.41 3.07
C HIS A 694 13.51 32.94 4.48
N PHE A 695 14.44 32.31 5.22
CA PHE A 695 14.78 32.71 6.59
C PHE A 695 15.56 34.02 6.63
N GLU A 696 16.32 34.35 5.58
CA GLU A 696 16.93 35.68 5.42
C GLU A 696 15.87 36.69 4.98
N TRP A 697 15.12 36.37 3.92
CA TRP A 697 14.12 37.26 3.31
C TRP A 697 13.01 37.70 4.25
N ASN A 698 12.57 36.79 5.13
CA ASN A 698 11.52 37.03 6.11
C ASN A 698 12.07 37.45 7.48
N SER A 699 13.39 37.67 7.61
CA SER A 699 13.99 38.13 8.86
C SER A 699 13.50 39.53 9.25
N MET A 700 13.56 39.85 10.54
CA MET A 700 13.26 41.20 11.04
C MET A 700 14.13 42.28 10.38
N ALA A 701 15.38 41.94 10.04
CA ALA A 701 16.31 42.83 9.34
C ALA A 701 15.79 43.27 7.95
N LEU A 702 15.01 42.42 7.28
CA LEU A 702 14.40 42.69 5.97
C LEU A 702 12.90 42.99 6.06
N SER A 703 12.45 43.57 7.17
CA SER A 703 11.04 43.93 7.40
C SER A 703 10.57 45.13 6.57
N THR A 704 11.46 46.05 6.20
CA THR A 704 11.14 47.24 5.41
C THR A 704 11.43 47.05 3.92
N LYS A 705 10.69 47.78 3.07
CA LYS A 705 10.91 47.77 1.62
C LYS A 705 12.33 48.21 1.26
N ASN A 706 12.87 49.24 1.91
CA ASN A 706 14.22 49.74 1.65
C ASN A 706 15.28 48.68 2.00
N ALA A 707 15.18 48.05 3.17
CA ALA A 707 16.11 46.99 3.56
C ALA A 707 16.11 45.81 2.58
N ARG A 708 14.93 45.40 2.08
CA ARG A 708 14.84 44.37 1.02
C ARG A 708 15.49 44.81 -0.29
N MET A 709 15.30 46.06 -0.69
CA MET A 709 15.91 46.60 -1.92
C MET A 709 17.43 46.68 -1.79
N ASP A 710 17.94 47.11 -0.64
CA ASP A 710 19.38 47.20 -0.38
C ASP A 710 20.01 45.81 -0.34
N TYR A 711 19.38 44.85 0.34
CA TYR A 711 19.80 43.45 0.32
C TYR A 711 19.84 42.87 -1.10
N LEU A 712 18.82 43.14 -1.93
CA LEU A 712 18.83 42.69 -3.33
C LEU A 712 19.93 43.36 -4.13
N ARG A 713 20.15 44.67 -3.96
CA ARG A 713 21.23 45.38 -4.66
C ARG A 713 22.59 44.85 -4.28
N GLU A 714 22.84 44.63 -3.00
CA GLU A 714 24.07 44.04 -2.49
C GLU A 714 24.30 42.65 -3.09
N ARG A 715 23.26 41.80 -3.12
CA ARG A 715 23.34 40.44 -3.68
C ARG A 715 23.51 40.41 -5.20
N ILE A 716 22.95 41.38 -5.93
CA ILE A 716 22.95 41.44 -7.41
C ILE A 716 24.18 42.15 -7.96
N PHE A 717 24.59 43.26 -7.34
CA PHE A 717 25.63 44.15 -7.86
C PHE A 717 26.91 44.16 -7.01
N GLY A 718 26.91 43.53 -5.84
CA GLY A 718 28.07 43.55 -4.93
C GLY A 718 28.34 44.92 -4.28
N GLU A 719 27.42 45.87 -4.40
CA GLU A 719 27.54 47.20 -3.79
C GLU A 719 27.23 47.12 -2.29
N GLY A 720 28.27 46.99 -1.47
CA GLY A 720 28.19 47.25 -0.04
C GLY A 720 27.85 48.72 0.20
N LYS A 721 27.02 49.00 1.22
CA LYS A 721 26.55 50.33 1.65
C LYS A 721 27.51 51.46 1.25
N SER A 722 27.14 52.25 0.26
CA SER A 722 27.67 53.60 0.12
C SER A 722 27.21 54.38 1.35
N SER A 723 28.15 54.63 2.25
CA SER A 723 27.99 55.55 3.37
C SER A 723 27.68 56.94 2.82
N SER A 724 26.46 57.41 3.02
CA SER A 724 26.12 58.83 3.12
C SER A 724 24.83 59.00 3.91
#